data_AF-G0EL55-F1
#
_entry.id   AF-G0EL55-F1
#
_cell.length_a   1.000
_cell.length_b   1.000
_cell.length_c   1.000
_cell.angle_alpha   90.00
_cell.angle_beta   90.00
_cell.angle_gamma   90.00
#
_symmetry.space_group_name_H-M   'P 1'
#
loop_
_entity.id
_entity.type
_entity.pdbx_description
1 polymer ?
#
loop_
_entity_poly.entity_id
_entity_poly.type
_entity_poly.pdbx_seq_one_letter_code
_entity_poly.pdbx_strand_id
1 'polypeptide(L)'
;MYIFKKQDKDFRNLTNEEINFLKSQGCSSQSWEKILIKNVDLSRIKDVKFYGKVKINALNGMVKYHKKVKLLASINRATLINVYINGNVYINNVGRFIENYKIENGVIIENAGSIYMEGKSSFGNGVETSPIMEGDGRSVKIFYRLNSHIAYLVAMYRHEKVMREKINTLIDEYTKQKTRRFGKIKKYAQIINARLIKNSLIDPYATIENTDEINNTTVISTKECPSYIGTSVILKDSIVLKGAHIVDGTVIKKAFIGEGVKLGRQFSCEDSLLFANCEGEHGEMFSIFAGPYTVTHHKATLLIASHFSFFNAGSGTNQSNHMYKLGPYHHGFMERGCKTGSNSYILWPSHIGAFSTVIGAHYDNVDTSDFPFSYITEHGYHQTRLIPALNLFGVGLSRDENKWRDRDRRKGDKKDLIIFDVFSPYTVSKIIKSEKILEEIKKESNNIYNKDFLTYKNMIIKISSLDKYSKRYSIAIDLYLHNKILSYIENSKNIDEIIKNLQYNEDTIFEKWVDIGGLICAKQRVDNIIKDLENDKINDIKSLTEKFENIYNIYSEDEKSWVMNTVKSRYNINTINKENIKKLLEDHKSLLKEAYNIFYKDVEKEYDISKMVSSGIDDKTMMEKDFEAVRGTVNDNTFVIKYKKDMENKIESINNIINIL
;
A
#
# COMPACT_ATOMS: atom_id res chain seq x y z
N MET A 1 2.52 14.25 -58.35
CA MET A 1 1.77 13.33 -57.46
C MET A 1 2.79 12.60 -56.62
N TYR A 2 2.74 12.70 -55.29
CA TYR A 2 3.72 12.01 -54.42
C TYR A 2 3.47 10.50 -54.43
N ILE A 3 4.52 9.70 -54.59
CA ILE A 3 4.44 8.23 -54.56
C ILE A 3 5.39 7.73 -53.46
N PHE A 4 4.81 7.14 -52.41
CA PHE A 4 5.58 6.58 -51.30
C PHE A 4 6.33 5.29 -51.72
N LYS A 5 7.61 5.19 -51.38
CA LYS A 5 8.41 3.96 -51.48
C LYS A 5 8.73 3.43 -50.07
N LYS A 6 8.39 2.17 -49.80
CA LYS A 6 8.35 1.57 -48.45
C LYS A 6 9.71 1.28 -47.80
N GLN A 7 10.85 1.62 -48.42
CA GLN A 7 12.18 1.25 -47.92
C GLN A 7 13.21 2.37 -48.06
N ASP A 8 13.35 3.16 -47.00
CA ASP A 8 14.56 3.95 -46.75
C ASP A 8 15.48 3.14 -45.80
N LYS A 9 16.73 2.89 -46.22
CA LYS A 9 17.71 2.16 -45.39
C LYS A 9 18.18 2.99 -44.18
N ASP A 10 18.41 4.28 -44.38
CA ASP A 10 18.93 5.22 -43.39
C ASP A 10 18.09 6.50 -43.30
N PHE A 11 18.31 7.29 -42.24
CA PHE A 11 17.72 8.63 -42.15
C PHE A 11 18.27 9.51 -43.27
N ARG A 12 17.38 10.22 -43.97
CA ARG A 12 17.74 11.15 -45.04
C ARG A 12 17.00 12.47 -44.90
N ASN A 13 17.52 13.49 -45.57
CA ASN A 13 16.81 14.74 -45.79
C ASN A 13 15.62 14.54 -46.72
N LEU A 14 14.66 15.46 -46.63
CA LEU A 14 13.58 15.61 -47.60
C LEU A 14 14.15 16.15 -48.92
N THR A 15 13.64 15.65 -50.04
CA THR A 15 13.90 16.22 -51.36
C THR A 15 13.04 17.46 -51.59
N ASN A 16 13.37 18.28 -52.59
CA ASN A 16 12.59 19.49 -52.92
C ASN A 16 11.13 19.18 -53.29
N GLU A 17 10.88 18.06 -54.00
CA GLU A 17 9.53 17.61 -54.33
C GLU A 17 8.72 17.24 -53.08
N GLU A 18 9.35 16.51 -52.15
CA GLU A 18 8.75 16.13 -50.87
C GLU A 18 8.45 17.35 -49.99
N ILE A 19 9.36 18.34 -49.97
CA ILE A 19 9.16 19.62 -49.28
C ILE A 19 7.94 20.36 -49.87
N ASN A 20 7.85 20.46 -51.19
CA ASN A 20 6.73 21.13 -51.85
C ASN A 20 5.40 20.40 -51.60
N PHE A 21 5.41 19.07 -51.56
CA PHE A 21 4.24 18.27 -51.19
C PHE A 21 3.80 18.51 -49.73
N LEU A 22 4.74 18.56 -48.78
CA LEU A 22 4.41 18.89 -47.39
C LEU A 22 3.85 20.31 -47.26
N LYS A 23 4.39 21.28 -48.00
CA LYS A 23 3.85 22.65 -48.04
C LYS A 23 2.42 22.68 -48.56
N SER A 24 2.07 21.91 -49.60
CA SER A 24 0.69 21.84 -50.10
C SER A 24 -0.27 21.13 -49.13
N GLN A 25 0.25 20.32 -48.21
CA GLN A 25 -0.48 19.74 -47.08
C GLN A 25 -0.62 20.70 -45.88
N GLY A 26 -0.25 21.98 -46.02
CA GLY A 26 -0.31 22.97 -44.94
C GLY A 26 0.86 22.90 -43.94
N CYS A 27 1.91 22.14 -44.24
CA CYS A 27 3.08 22.06 -43.37
C CYS A 27 4.07 23.20 -43.60
N SER A 28 4.77 23.61 -42.54
CA SER A 28 5.84 24.60 -42.61
C SER A 28 7.03 24.21 -41.73
N SER A 29 8.21 24.71 -42.05
CA SER A 29 9.43 24.47 -41.26
C SER A 29 10.30 25.71 -41.25
N GLN A 30 10.94 25.97 -40.10
CA GLN A 30 12.00 26.99 -40.02
C GLN A 30 13.22 26.62 -40.87
N SER A 31 13.51 25.32 -41.01
CA SER A 31 14.63 24.80 -41.79
C SER A 31 14.38 23.34 -42.13
N TRP A 32 14.09 23.06 -43.41
CA TRP A 32 13.79 21.70 -43.88
C TRP A 32 14.98 20.74 -43.75
N GLU A 33 16.21 21.25 -43.77
CA GLU A 33 17.44 20.46 -43.57
C GLU A 33 17.55 19.83 -42.17
N LYS A 34 16.81 20.37 -41.19
CA LYS A 34 16.77 19.81 -39.83
C LYS A 34 15.74 18.69 -39.66
N ILE A 35 15.00 18.38 -40.72
CA ILE A 35 13.94 17.37 -40.74
C ILE A 35 14.46 16.12 -41.42
N LEU A 36 14.60 15.04 -40.64
CA LEU A 36 15.10 13.77 -41.13
C LEU A 36 14.00 12.71 -41.11
N ILE A 37 13.80 12.04 -42.22
CA ILE A 37 12.80 10.99 -42.37
C ILE A 37 13.46 9.65 -42.70
N LYS A 38 12.78 8.58 -42.31
CA LYS A 38 13.05 7.19 -42.70
C LYS A 38 11.72 6.45 -42.73
N ASN A 39 11.38 5.78 -43.83
CA ASN A 39 10.16 4.97 -43.98
C ASN A 39 8.86 5.75 -43.65
N VAL A 40 8.77 7.00 -44.12
CA VAL A 40 7.65 7.91 -43.84
C VAL A 40 6.79 8.08 -45.09
N ASP A 41 5.51 7.75 -44.97
CA ASP A 41 4.51 8.09 -45.97
C ASP A 41 4.06 9.55 -45.73
N LEU A 42 4.54 10.48 -46.56
CA LEU A 42 4.31 11.91 -46.36
C LEU A 42 2.84 12.31 -46.49
N SER A 43 1.98 11.49 -47.11
CA SER A 43 0.54 11.78 -47.18
C SER A 43 -0.16 11.73 -45.82
N ARG A 44 0.57 11.28 -44.78
CA ARG A 44 0.08 11.13 -43.41
C ARG A 44 0.55 12.25 -42.49
N ILE A 45 1.14 13.30 -43.06
CA ILE A 45 1.61 14.48 -42.36
C ILE A 45 0.85 15.68 -42.93
N LYS A 46 -0.02 16.29 -42.13
CA LYS A 46 -0.88 17.41 -42.56
C LYS A 46 -0.96 18.52 -41.52
N ASP A 47 -0.90 19.77 -41.97
CA ASP A 47 -0.99 20.96 -41.09
C ASP A 47 0.03 20.94 -39.93
N VAL A 48 1.28 20.53 -40.21
CA VAL A 48 2.34 20.39 -39.20
C VAL A 48 3.37 21.51 -39.31
N LYS A 49 3.69 22.14 -38.18
CA LYS A 49 4.78 23.13 -38.07
C LYS A 49 6.00 22.50 -37.43
N PHE A 50 7.14 22.54 -38.11
CA PHE A 50 8.39 21.97 -37.64
C PHE A 50 9.37 23.07 -37.20
N TYR A 51 9.91 22.93 -35.99
CA TYR A 51 10.94 23.79 -35.44
C TYR A 51 12.11 22.97 -34.88
N GLY A 52 13.32 23.49 -35.04
CA GLY A 52 14.52 22.80 -34.61
C GLY A 52 14.71 21.44 -35.31
N LYS A 53 15.21 20.45 -34.57
CA LYS A 53 15.58 19.14 -35.13
C LYS A 53 14.47 18.12 -34.96
N VAL A 54 13.82 17.71 -36.05
CA VAL A 54 12.77 16.69 -36.02
C VAL A 54 13.22 15.45 -36.76
N LYS A 55 13.08 14.27 -36.15
CA LYS A 55 13.33 12.99 -36.82
C LYS A 55 12.11 12.08 -36.76
N ILE A 56 11.76 11.47 -37.88
CA ILE A 56 10.63 10.54 -37.97
C ILE A 56 11.13 9.22 -38.58
N ASN A 57 11.14 8.16 -37.78
CA ASN A 57 11.72 6.85 -38.15
C ASN A 57 10.76 5.91 -38.89
N ALA A 58 9.45 6.09 -38.72
CA ALA A 58 8.42 5.34 -39.43
C ALA A 58 7.09 6.08 -39.32
N LEU A 59 6.33 6.12 -40.41
CA LEU A 59 4.95 6.60 -40.41
C LEU A 59 4.17 5.99 -41.59
N ASN A 60 4.21 4.67 -41.69
CA ASN A 60 3.64 3.92 -42.82
C ASN A 60 2.75 2.73 -42.39
N GLY A 61 2.58 2.53 -41.08
CA GLY A 61 1.81 1.45 -40.47
C GLY A 61 0.48 1.90 -39.84
N MET A 62 0.05 1.17 -38.82
CA MET A 62 -1.21 1.40 -38.10
C MET A 62 -0.92 1.49 -36.59
N VAL A 63 -1.72 2.24 -35.86
CA VAL A 63 -1.75 2.24 -34.40
C VAL A 63 -3.06 1.61 -33.90
N LYS A 64 -3.03 1.03 -32.69
CA LYS A 64 -4.22 0.46 -32.06
C LYS A 64 -4.83 1.50 -31.13
N TYR A 65 -6.02 1.97 -31.49
CA TYR A 65 -6.84 2.86 -30.69
C TYR A 65 -7.94 2.02 -30.03
N HIS A 66 -8.25 2.24 -28.74
CA HIS A 66 -9.42 1.70 -28.02
C HIS A 66 -9.92 0.29 -28.42
N LYS A 67 -9.59 -0.73 -27.62
CA LYS A 67 -10.18 -2.10 -27.62
C LYS A 67 -10.55 -2.77 -28.97
N LYS A 68 -10.01 -2.34 -30.13
CA LYS A 68 -9.93 -3.02 -31.47
C LYS A 68 -9.81 -2.07 -32.67
N VAL A 69 -10.03 -0.75 -32.52
CA VAL A 69 -9.94 0.19 -33.65
C VAL A 69 -8.48 0.33 -34.11
N LYS A 70 -8.23 0.27 -35.42
CA LYS A 70 -6.91 0.53 -35.98
C LYS A 70 -6.96 1.82 -36.76
N LEU A 71 -6.15 2.80 -36.37
CA LEU A 71 -5.98 4.06 -37.08
C LEU A 71 -4.71 4.00 -37.92
N LEU A 72 -4.72 4.70 -39.05
CA LEU A 72 -3.49 4.98 -39.78
C LEU A 72 -2.56 5.77 -38.86
N ALA A 73 -1.29 5.38 -38.80
CA ALA A 73 -0.28 6.19 -38.14
C ALA A 73 -0.12 7.50 -38.92
N SER A 74 -0.30 8.64 -38.26
CA SER A 74 -0.31 9.98 -38.88
C SER A 74 0.07 11.08 -37.89
N ILE A 75 0.48 12.23 -38.42
CA ILE A 75 0.78 13.45 -37.64
C ILE A 75 -0.01 14.60 -38.28
N ASN A 76 -1.06 15.05 -37.60
CA ASN A 76 -1.99 16.04 -38.13
C ASN A 76 -2.19 17.20 -37.14
N ARG A 77 -2.20 18.44 -37.62
CA ARG A 77 -2.47 19.65 -36.83
C ARG A 77 -1.62 19.71 -35.55
N ALA A 78 -0.30 19.82 -35.71
CA ALA A 78 0.63 19.82 -34.60
C ALA A 78 1.83 20.75 -34.83
N THR A 79 2.38 21.28 -33.74
CA THR A 79 3.68 21.95 -33.75
C THR A 79 4.71 21.06 -33.06
N LEU A 80 5.77 20.69 -33.78
CA LEU A 80 6.84 19.83 -33.26
C LEU A 80 8.15 20.63 -33.16
N ILE A 81 8.72 20.68 -31.96
CA ILE A 81 9.95 21.42 -31.66
C ILE A 81 10.99 20.44 -31.10
N ASN A 82 12.08 20.19 -31.82
CA ASN A 82 13.12 19.25 -31.37
C ASN A 82 12.58 17.85 -30.96
N VAL A 83 11.76 17.22 -31.81
CA VAL A 83 11.06 15.96 -31.49
C VAL A 83 11.67 14.76 -32.24
N TYR A 84 11.78 13.62 -31.56
CA TYR A 84 12.18 12.35 -32.17
C TYR A 84 11.03 11.34 -32.12
N ILE A 85 10.48 10.98 -33.27
CA ILE A 85 9.41 9.98 -33.42
C ILE A 85 10.04 8.67 -33.88
N ASN A 86 10.02 7.66 -33.00
CA ASN A 86 10.64 6.36 -33.19
C ASN A 86 9.58 5.25 -33.35
N GLY A 87 8.85 5.29 -34.46
CA GLY A 87 7.85 4.29 -34.83
C GLY A 87 6.55 4.91 -35.32
N ASN A 88 5.58 4.05 -35.62
CA ASN A 88 4.26 4.45 -36.08
C ASN A 88 3.46 5.05 -34.91
N VAL A 89 3.11 6.33 -35.01
CA VAL A 89 2.36 7.08 -33.99
C VAL A 89 1.09 7.67 -34.57
N TYR A 90 0.15 8.04 -33.71
CA TYR A 90 -0.98 8.90 -34.08
C TYR A 90 -0.91 10.17 -33.22
N ILE A 91 -0.55 11.28 -33.86
CA ILE A 91 -0.50 12.60 -33.24
C ILE A 91 -1.54 13.45 -33.97
N ASN A 92 -2.56 13.91 -33.27
CA ASN A 92 -3.66 14.65 -33.87
C ASN A 92 -4.10 15.79 -32.96
N ASN A 93 -4.19 17.00 -33.52
CA ASN A 93 -4.71 18.17 -32.82
C ASN A 93 -3.94 18.51 -31.52
N VAL A 94 -2.70 18.97 -31.67
CA VAL A 94 -1.91 19.52 -30.56
C VAL A 94 -2.12 21.03 -30.52
N GLY A 95 -2.79 21.52 -29.47
CA GLY A 95 -3.25 22.91 -29.38
C GLY A 95 -2.12 23.94 -29.35
N ARG A 96 -0.98 23.61 -28.74
CA ARG A 96 0.21 24.49 -28.72
C ARG A 96 1.39 23.82 -29.39
N PHE A 97 2.09 22.92 -28.69
CA PHE A 97 3.29 22.26 -29.22
C PHE A 97 3.70 21.02 -28.43
N ILE A 98 4.48 20.17 -29.09
CA ILE A 98 5.32 19.14 -28.45
C ILE A 98 6.78 19.57 -28.58
N GLU A 99 7.49 19.68 -27.47
CA GLU A 99 8.87 20.17 -27.45
C GLU A 99 9.83 19.30 -26.64
N ASN A 100 10.98 18.93 -27.22
CA ASN A 100 12.07 18.20 -26.55
C ASN A 100 11.64 16.80 -26.02
N TYR A 101 10.85 16.06 -26.81
CA TYR A 101 10.41 14.69 -26.50
C TYR A 101 10.90 13.64 -27.49
N LYS A 102 11.08 12.43 -26.97
CA LYS A 102 11.15 11.19 -27.77
C LYS A 102 9.82 10.44 -27.64
N ILE A 103 9.22 10.10 -28.76
CA ILE A 103 7.93 9.42 -28.84
C ILE A 103 8.15 8.06 -29.49
N GLU A 104 7.77 6.98 -28.83
CA GLU A 104 7.99 5.61 -29.31
C GLU A 104 6.80 5.04 -30.10
N ASN A 105 7.02 3.88 -30.72
CA ASN A 105 6.03 3.20 -31.55
C ASN A 105 4.70 2.92 -30.82
N GLY A 106 3.60 3.14 -31.54
CA GLY A 106 2.24 2.86 -31.09
C GLY A 106 1.64 3.91 -30.15
N VAL A 107 2.36 5.00 -29.88
CA VAL A 107 1.86 6.10 -29.05
C VAL A 107 0.72 6.84 -29.75
N ILE A 108 -0.28 7.21 -28.95
CA ILE A 108 -1.42 8.05 -29.33
C ILE A 108 -1.34 9.35 -28.54
N ILE A 109 -1.35 10.48 -29.25
CA ILE A 109 -1.48 11.83 -28.67
C ILE A 109 -2.61 12.52 -29.43
N GLU A 110 -3.70 12.79 -28.75
CA GLU A 110 -4.89 13.41 -29.34
C GLU A 110 -5.44 14.52 -28.47
N ASN A 111 -5.74 15.68 -29.06
CA ASN A 111 -6.32 16.83 -28.36
C ASN A 111 -5.49 17.25 -27.13
N ALA A 112 -4.16 17.25 -27.26
CA ALA A 112 -3.27 17.66 -26.18
C ALA A 112 -2.96 19.17 -26.28
N GLY A 113 -2.86 19.87 -25.15
CA GLY A 113 -2.47 21.29 -25.13
C GLY A 113 -0.98 21.50 -25.40
N SER A 114 -0.15 21.32 -24.37
CA SER A 114 1.32 21.38 -24.47
C SER A 114 1.98 20.14 -23.86
N ILE A 115 3.00 19.61 -24.55
CA ILE A 115 3.86 18.55 -24.03
C ILE A 115 5.32 18.98 -24.16
N TYR A 116 5.99 19.35 -23.07
CA TYR A 116 7.34 19.94 -23.18
C TYR A 116 8.28 19.70 -22.00
N MET A 117 9.57 19.82 -22.28
CA MET A 117 10.61 19.88 -21.25
C MET A 117 11.02 21.32 -21.04
N GLU A 118 11.05 21.75 -19.79
CA GLU A 118 11.63 23.00 -19.36
C GLU A 118 12.96 22.71 -18.66
N GLY A 119 14.06 23.05 -19.33
CA GLY A 119 15.40 22.83 -18.80
C GLY A 119 15.76 21.36 -18.61
N LYS A 120 16.32 21.02 -17.45
CA LYS A 120 16.64 19.64 -17.06
C LYS A 120 15.63 19.20 -16.00
N SER A 121 15.18 17.96 -16.07
CA SER A 121 14.36 17.35 -15.02
C SER A 121 14.77 15.91 -14.76
N SER A 122 14.60 15.48 -13.51
CA SER A 122 14.71 14.11 -13.03
C SER A 122 13.36 13.39 -12.99
N PHE A 123 12.28 13.99 -13.47
CA PHE A 123 10.92 13.43 -13.55
C PHE A 123 10.39 13.00 -12.18
N GLY A 124 10.52 13.86 -11.18
CA GLY A 124 10.10 13.59 -9.79
C GLY A 124 11.11 12.79 -8.96
N ASN A 125 12.16 12.20 -9.56
CA ASN A 125 13.19 11.50 -8.79
C ASN A 125 14.02 12.49 -7.97
N GLY A 126 14.23 12.17 -6.69
CA GLY A 126 14.96 13.01 -5.74
C GLY A 126 14.13 14.13 -5.11
N VAL A 127 12.83 14.25 -5.44
CA VAL A 127 11.94 15.18 -4.75
C VAL A 127 11.85 14.78 -3.28
N GLU A 128 12.08 15.73 -2.39
CA GLU A 128 11.95 15.52 -0.96
C GLU A 128 10.51 15.74 -0.50
N THR A 129 10.02 14.80 0.31
CA THR A 129 8.67 14.78 0.89
C THR A 129 8.78 14.72 2.40
N SER A 130 7.77 15.16 3.14
CA SER A 130 7.73 15.12 4.60
C SER A 130 6.60 14.23 5.12
N PRO A 131 6.67 12.90 4.97
CA PRO A 131 5.49 12.02 5.08
C PRO A 131 5.13 11.58 6.51
N ILE A 132 5.56 12.25 7.57
CA ILE A 132 5.16 11.85 8.94
C ILE A 132 5.03 13.05 9.84
N MET A 133 5.84 14.07 9.58
CA MET A 133 5.95 15.27 10.38
C MET A 133 6.05 16.41 9.39
N GLU A 134 5.18 17.40 9.54
CA GLU A 134 5.19 18.55 8.65
C GLU A 134 6.50 19.33 8.81
N GLY A 135 7.04 19.81 7.70
CA GLY A 135 8.36 20.45 7.67
C GLY A 135 9.52 19.46 7.74
N ASP A 136 10.63 19.89 8.33
CA ASP A 136 11.91 19.17 8.28
C ASP A 136 12.11 18.33 9.53
N GLY A 137 12.15 17.01 9.38
CA GLY A 137 12.48 16.10 10.48
C GLY A 137 12.43 14.63 10.08
N ARG A 138 11.35 14.25 9.38
CA ARG A 138 11.12 12.88 8.88
C ARG A 138 11.06 12.76 7.34
N SER A 139 11.84 13.59 6.63
CA SER A 139 11.81 13.70 5.16
C SER A 139 12.34 12.50 4.37
N VAL A 140 11.68 12.13 3.28
CA VAL A 140 12.09 11.03 2.39
C VAL A 140 12.14 11.52 0.95
N LYS A 141 13.24 11.20 0.24
CA LYS A 141 13.38 11.46 -1.19
C LYS A 141 12.66 10.39 -2.01
N ILE A 142 11.69 10.80 -2.83
CA ILE A 142 10.96 9.89 -3.71
C ILE A 142 11.73 9.59 -4.98
N PHE A 143 11.68 8.34 -5.43
CA PHE A 143 12.31 7.93 -6.68
C PHE A 143 11.70 6.63 -7.18
N TYR A 144 11.91 6.32 -8.46
CA TYR A 144 11.32 5.18 -9.15
C TYR A 144 11.51 3.82 -8.45
N ARG A 145 12.63 3.61 -7.75
CA ARG A 145 12.91 2.33 -7.07
C ARG A 145 12.51 2.32 -5.59
N LEU A 146 11.93 3.39 -5.05
CA LEU A 146 11.48 3.42 -3.66
C LEU A 146 10.47 2.29 -3.41
N ASN A 147 10.60 1.65 -2.26
CA ASN A 147 9.61 0.75 -1.68
C ASN A 147 9.36 1.17 -0.23
N SER A 148 8.32 0.59 0.38
CA SER A 148 7.93 0.92 1.75
C SER A 148 9.04 0.66 2.77
N HIS A 149 9.89 -0.34 2.56
CA HIS A 149 10.95 -0.71 3.50
C HIS A 149 12.06 0.34 3.55
N ILE A 150 12.58 0.76 2.38
CA ILE A 150 13.59 1.83 2.29
C ILE A 150 13.03 3.11 2.90
N ALA A 151 11.81 3.48 2.54
CA ALA A 151 11.15 4.67 3.07
C ALA A 151 11.00 4.59 4.59
N TYR A 152 10.60 3.44 5.14
CA TYR A 152 10.43 3.24 6.57
C TYR A 152 11.76 3.42 7.32
N LEU A 153 12.85 2.82 6.84
CA LEU A 153 14.17 3.00 7.48
C LEU A 153 14.56 4.49 7.51
N VAL A 154 14.47 5.18 6.37
CA VAL A 154 14.85 6.60 6.27
C VAL A 154 13.93 7.46 7.14
N ALA A 155 12.63 7.20 7.15
CA ALA A 155 11.63 7.99 7.87
C ALA A 155 11.67 7.76 9.39
N MET A 156 11.79 6.49 9.82
CA MET A 156 11.63 6.08 11.21
C MET A 156 12.95 6.05 11.99
N TYR A 157 14.04 5.56 11.39
CA TYR A 157 15.32 5.35 12.08
C TYR A 157 16.21 6.57 11.95
N ARG A 158 15.69 7.72 12.39
CA ARG A 158 16.38 9.02 12.28
C ARG A 158 17.70 9.08 13.05
N HIS A 159 17.84 8.25 14.08
CA HIS A 159 19.06 8.10 14.88
C HIS A 159 20.21 7.44 14.09
N GLU A 160 19.91 6.62 13.08
CA GLU A 160 20.91 5.96 12.23
C GLU A 160 21.38 6.89 11.10
N LYS A 161 22.21 7.87 11.48
CA LYS A 161 22.64 8.96 10.57
C LYS A 161 23.44 8.44 9.37
N VAL A 162 24.41 7.55 9.61
CA VAL A 162 25.30 7.03 8.56
C VAL A 162 24.49 6.23 7.53
N MET A 163 23.62 5.33 7.99
CA MET A 163 22.68 4.61 7.11
C MET A 163 21.86 5.56 6.23
N ARG A 164 21.29 6.62 6.82
CA ARG A 164 20.49 7.60 6.08
C ARG A 164 21.31 8.36 5.05
N GLU A 165 22.52 8.79 5.39
CA GLU A 165 23.43 9.48 4.47
C GLU A 165 23.81 8.59 3.29
N LYS A 166 24.12 7.30 3.54
CA LYS A 166 24.40 6.31 2.51
C LYS A 166 23.19 6.13 1.57
N ILE A 167 22.00 5.86 2.11
CA ILE A 167 20.80 5.70 1.28
C ILE A 167 20.50 6.96 0.46
N ASN A 168 20.59 8.15 1.07
CA ASN A 168 20.36 9.41 0.36
C ASN A 168 21.37 9.63 -0.76
N THR A 169 22.63 9.25 -0.56
CA THR A 169 23.67 9.30 -1.59
C THR A 169 23.32 8.40 -2.77
N LEU A 170 22.89 7.16 -2.51
CA LEU A 170 22.45 6.24 -3.56
C LEU A 170 21.25 6.79 -4.36
N ILE A 171 20.30 7.45 -3.68
CA ILE A 171 19.14 8.11 -4.32
C ILE A 171 19.58 9.32 -5.16
N ASP A 172 20.53 10.12 -4.66
CA ASP A 172 21.04 11.29 -5.37
C ASP A 172 21.82 10.90 -6.63
N GLU A 173 22.61 9.83 -6.57
CA GLU A 173 23.27 9.25 -7.73
C GLU A 173 22.26 8.73 -8.76
N TYR A 174 21.25 7.98 -8.32
CA TYR A 174 20.16 7.54 -9.18
C TYR A 174 19.46 8.73 -9.86
N THR A 175 19.18 9.78 -9.09
CA THR A 175 18.54 11.00 -9.57
C THR A 175 19.38 11.69 -10.63
N LYS A 176 20.68 11.90 -10.38
CA LYS A 176 21.64 12.45 -11.34
C LYS A 176 21.68 11.64 -12.64
N GLN A 177 21.68 10.31 -12.56
CA GLN A 177 21.63 9.42 -13.73
C GLN A 177 20.31 9.53 -14.51
N LYS A 178 19.19 9.91 -13.86
CA LYS A 178 17.90 10.09 -14.55
C LYS A 178 17.72 11.49 -15.12
N THR A 179 18.42 12.50 -14.62
CA THR A 179 18.30 13.90 -15.06
C THR A 179 18.67 14.09 -16.52
N ARG A 180 17.77 14.69 -17.30
CA ARG A 180 17.98 14.94 -18.74
C ARG A 180 17.15 16.12 -19.24
N ARG A 181 17.49 16.59 -20.46
CA ARG A 181 16.76 17.66 -21.18
C ARG A 181 15.64 17.14 -22.10
N PHE A 182 15.51 15.83 -22.22
CA PHE A 182 14.57 15.19 -23.16
C PHE A 182 13.61 14.25 -22.43
N GLY A 183 12.31 14.52 -22.58
CA GLY A 183 11.24 13.66 -22.10
C GLY A 183 11.09 12.41 -22.97
N LYS A 184 10.34 11.43 -22.46
CA LYS A 184 10.00 10.21 -23.21
C LYS A 184 8.54 9.82 -23.01
N ILE A 185 7.87 9.53 -24.11
CA ILE A 185 6.57 8.85 -24.12
C ILE A 185 6.79 7.49 -24.78
N LYS A 186 6.68 6.43 -23.99
CA LYS A 186 7.08 5.09 -24.40
C LYS A 186 5.95 4.34 -25.11
N LYS A 187 6.33 3.21 -25.72
CA LYS A 187 5.48 2.42 -26.63
C LYS A 187 4.05 2.21 -26.11
N TYR A 188 3.07 2.42 -26.99
CA TYR A 188 1.64 2.20 -26.73
C TYR A 188 1.01 3.03 -25.60
N ALA A 189 1.69 4.06 -25.11
CA ALA A 189 1.05 5.04 -24.21
C ALA A 189 0.01 5.88 -24.96
N GLN A 190 -1.03 6.30 -24.24
CA GLN A 190 -2.13 7.11 -24.76
C GLN A 190 -2.24 8.41 -23.97
N ILE A 191 -2.27 9.54 -24.67
CA ILE A 191 -2.46 10.88 -24.12
C ILE A 191 -3.62 11.51 -24.88
N ILE A 192 -4.76 11.66 -24.24
CA ILE A 192 -6.02 12.08 -24.86
C ILE A 192 -6.61 13.22 -24.04
N ASN A 193 -6.95 14.34 -24.68
CA ASN A 193 -7.55 15.51 -24.01
C ASN A 193 -6.73 15.99 -22.78
N ALA A 194 -5.40 15.91 -22.86
CA ALA A 194 -4.51 16.33 -21.78
C ALA A 194 -4.07 17.78 -21.97
N ARG A 195 -4.36 18.66 -21.00
CA ARG A 195 -4.09 20.10 -21.14
C ARG A 195 -2.59 20.43 -21.07
N LEU A 196 -1.86 19.84 -20.12
CA LEU A 196 -0.44 20.12 -19.90
C LEU A 196 0.32 18.89 -19.42
N ILE A 197 1.38 18.52 -20.15
CA ILE A 197 2.41 17.57 -19.69
C ILE A 197 3.77 18.25 -19.75
N LYS A 198 4.37 18.48 -18.59
CA LYS A 198 5.65 19.18 -18.44
C LYS A 198 6.65 18.28 -17.72
N ASN A 199 7.90 18.25 -18.17
CA ASN A 199 8.99 17.59 -17.42
C ASN A 199 8.65 16.15 -16.97
N SER A 200 8.03 15.35 -17.84
CA SER A 200 7.43 14.07 -17.44
C SER A 200 7.87 12.88 -18.30
N LEU A 201 7.87 11.70 -17.70
CA LEU A 201 8.20 10.43 -18.35
C LEU A 201 7.00 9.50 -18.26
N ILE A 202 6.52 9.04 -19.43
CA ILE A 202 5.34 8.20 -19.54
C ILE A 202 5.76 6.81 -20.03
N ASP A 203 5.54 5.78 -19.19
CA ASP A 203 5.89 4.39 -19.47
C ASP A 203 4.91 3.68 -20.42
N PRO A 204 5.26 2.47 -20.91
CA PRO A 204 4.44 1.77 -21.88
C PRO A 204 3.03 1.50 -21.37
N TYR A 205 2.05 1.60 -22.27
CA TYR A 205 0.63 1.32 -21.99
C TYR A 205 -0.02 2.21 -20.92
N ALA A 206 0.66 3.26 -20.45
CA ALA A 206 0.02 4.26 -19.60
C ALA A 206 -1.09 4.97 -20.39
N THR A 207 -2.19 5.28 -19.72
CA THR A 207 -3.28 6.07 -20.29
C THR A 207 -3.46 7.34 -19.47
N ILE A 208 -3.36 8.48 -20.13
CA ILE A 208 -3.59 9.82 -19.59
C ILE A 208 -4.75 10.40 -20.39
N GLU A 209 -5.87 10.64 -19.73
CA GLU A 209 -7.12 11.00 -20.37
C GLU A 209 -7.84 12.12 -19.61
N ASN A 210 -8.23 13.19 -20.31
CA ASN A 210 -8.96 14.34 -19.74
C ASN A 210 -8.21 15.02 -18.56
N THR A 211 -6.87 14.93 -18.53
CA THR A 211 -6.04 15.40 -17.42
C THR A 211 -5.66 16.88 -17.52
N ASP A 212 -5.67 17.58 -16.39
CA ASP A 212 -5.42 19.03 -16.33
C ASP A 212 -3.93 19.40 -16.31
N GLU A 213 -3.12 18.68 -15.53
CA GLU A 213 -1.67 18.91 -15.47
C GLU A 213 -0.91 17.67 -14.95
N ILE A 214 0.14 17.29 -15.66
CA ILE A 214 1.20 16.41 -15.16
C ILE A 214 2.52 17.15 -15.27
N ASN A 215 3.21 17.37 -14.15
CA ASN A 215 4.44 18.14 -14.09
C ASN A 215 5.50 17.46 -13.21
N ASN A 216 6.74 17.43 -13.70
CA ASN A 216 7.90 16.85 -13.00
C ASN A 216 7.59 15.45 -12.42
N THR A 217 7.06 14.56 -13.26
CA THR A 217 6.50 13.28 -12.79
C THR A 217 6.89 12.11 -13.68
N THR A 218 7.14 10.96 -13.06
CA THR A 218 7.22 9.67 -13.75
C THR A 218 5.90 8.92 -13.57
N VAL A 219 5.24 8.56 -14.68
CA VAL A 219 4.09 7.64 -14.67
C VAL A 219 4.57 6.28 -15.17
N ILE A 220 4.72 5.34 -14.25
CA ILE A 220 5.16 3.97 -14.49
C ILE A 220 3.94 3.13 -14.85
N SER A 221 4.09 2.28 -15.87
CA SER A 221 3.01 1.44 -16.38
C SER A 221 3.59 0.24 -17.14
N THR A 222 2.86 -0.88 -17.15
CA THR A 222 3.18 -2.03 -18.00
C THR A 222 1.93 -2.52 -18.73
N LYS A 223 2.10 -3.46 -19.65
CA LYS A 223 0.97 -4.07 -20.37
C LYS A 223 0.08 -4.87 -19.42
N GLU A 224 0.69 -5.57 -18.48
CA GLU A 224 0.04 -6.48 -17.54
C GLU A 224 -0.64 -5.72 -16.40
N CYS A 225 -0.08 -4.56 -16.03
CA CYS A 225 -0.54 -3.70 -14.94
C CYS A 225 -0.53 -2.22 -15.39
N PRO A 226 -1.45 -1.81 -16.29
CA PRO A 226 -1.45 -0.46 -16.84
C PRO A 226 -1.88 0.58 -15.79
N SER A 227 -1.27 1.76 -15.85
CA SER A 227 -1.66 2.91 -15.03
C SER A 227 -2.60 3.85 -15.79
N TYR A 228 -3.55 4.44 -15.08
CA TYR A 228 -4.56 5.35 -15.61
C TYR A 228 -4.60 6.65 -14.83
N ILE A 229 -4.42 7.77 -15.53
CA ILE A 229 -4.58 9.13 -15.02
C ILE A 229 -5.73 9.77 -15.77
N GLY A 230 -6.80 10.11 -15.05
CA GLY A 230 -8.08 10.50 -15.62
C GLY A 230 -8.42 11.97 -15.49
N THR A 231 -9.73 12.22 -15.47
CA THR A 231 -10.36 13.52 -15.57
C THR A 231 -9.93 14.50 -14.47
N SER A 232 -9.55 15.71 -14.89
CA SER A 232 -9.23 16.85 -14.03
C SER A 232 -8.14 16.60 -12.98
N VAL A 233 -7.28 15.62 -13.21
CA VAL A 233 -6.17 15.34 -12.30
C VAL A 233 -5.08 16.41 -12.43
N ILE A 234 -4.56 16.83 -11.28
CA ILE A 234 -3.34 17.65 -11.15
C ILE A 234 -2.29 16.82 -10.42
N LEU A 235 -1.15 16.57 -11.07
CA LEU A 235 -0.09 15.71 -10.56
C LEU A 235 1.27 16.39 -10.69
N LYS A 236 1.90 16.73 -9.56
CA LYS A 236 3.14 17.52 -9.51
C LYS A 236 4.21 16.86 -8.64
N ASP A 237 5.45 16.92 -9.10
CA ASP A 237 6.64 16.53 -8.31
C ASP A 237 6.50 15.12 -7.70
N SER A 238 6.07 14.15 -8.51
CA SER A 238 5.60 12.86 -8.01
C SER A 238 6.17 11.67 -8.77
N ILE A 239 6.05 10.48 -8.17
CA ILE A 239 6.32 9.20 -8.82
C ILE A 239 5.06 8.34 -8.71
N VAL A 240 4.54 7.83 -9.84
CA VAL A 240 3.34 6.99 -9.88
C VAL A 240 3.67 5.60 -10.41
N LEU A 241 3.56 4.59 -9.56
CA LEU A 241 3.86 3.20 -9.91
C LEU A 241 2.75 2.53 -10.74
N LYS A 242 3.07 1.35 -11.27
CA LYS A 242 2.19 0.57 -12.16
C LYS A 242 0.87 0.18 -11.48
N GLY A 243 -0.20 0.13 -12.27
CA GLY A 243 -1.54 -0.23 -11.81
C GLY A 243 -2.26 0.87 -11.01
N ALA A 244 -1.66 2.06 -10.90
CA ALA A 244 -2.30 3.19 -10.24
C ALA A 244 -3.50 3.70 -11.07
N HIS A 245 -4.55 4.14 -10.38
CA HIS A 245 -5.77 4.68 -10.99
C HIS A 245 -6.17 5.96 -10.27
N ILE A 246 -5.91 7.11 -10.92
CA ILE A 246 -6.06 8.45 -10.33
C ILE A 246 -7.03 9.24 -11.17
N VAL A 247 -8.15 9.69 -10.60
CA VAL A 247 -9.29 10.25 -11.36
C VAL A 247 -10.02 11.39 -10.64
N ASP A 248 -11.08 11.92 -11.26
CA ASP A 248 -12.13 12.71 -10.63
C ASP A 248 -11.65 13.92 -9.83
N GLY A 249 -10.80 14.75 -10.42
CA GLY A 249 -10.36 16.00 -9.79
C GLY A 249 -9.35 15.82 -8.66
N THR A 250 -8.68 14.67 -8.58
CA THR A 250 -7.65 14.41 -7.58
C THR A 250 -6.45 15.36 -7.74
N VAL A 251 -5.98 15.95 -6.64
CA VAL A 251 -4.81 16.84 -6.61
C VAL A 251 -3.68 16.20 -5.83
N ILE A 252 -2.54 16.01 -6.49
CA ILE A 252 -1.36 15.35 -5.92
C ILE A 252 -0.13 16.24 -6.12
N LYS A 253 0.61 16.46 -5.05
CA LYS A 253 1.85 17.23 -5.07
C LYS A 253 2.89 16.62 -4.13
N LYS A 254 4.14 16.49 -4.58
CA LYS A 254 5.23 15.92 -3.77
C LYS A 254 4.84 14.58 -3.13
N ALA A 255 4.44 13.61 -3.95
CA ALA A 255 3.96 12.33 -3.44
C ALA A 255 4.56 11.13 -4.16
N PHE A 256 4.70 10.04 -3.42
CA PHE A 256 4.93 8.72 -3.98
C PHE A 256 3.62 7.95 -4.02
N ILE A 257 3.20 7.53 -5.21
CA ILE A 257 1.99 6.77 -5.44
C ILE A 257 2.37 5.34 -5.82
N GLY A 258 2.13 4.41 -4.90
CA GLY A 258 2.53 3.03 -4.95
C GLY A 258 1.74 2.17 -5.94
N GLU A 259 2.11 0.90 -6.01
CA GLU A 259 1.50 -0.04 -6.97
C GLU A 259 0.03 -0.29 -6.63
N GLY A 260 -0.85 -0.21 -7.63
CA GLY A 260 -2.28 -0.48 -7.45
C GLY A 260 -3.03 0.56 -6.62
N VAL A 261 -2.43 1.72 -6.31
CA VAL A 261 -3.09 2.80 -5.57
C VAL A 261 -4.28 3.36 -6.36
N LYS A 262 -5.39 3.63 -5.67
CA LYS A 262 -6.59 4.25 -6.27
C LYS A 262 -6.92 5.57 -5.58
N LEU A 263 -7.00 6.65 -6.35
CA LEU A 263 -7.35 7.98 -5.85
C LEU A 263 -8.45 8.58 -6.72
N GLY A 264 -9.46 9.20 -6.10
CA GLY A 264 -10.59 9.76 -6.83
C GLY A 264 -11.45 10.68 -5.98
N ARG A 265 -12.51 11.19 -6.60
CA ARG A 265 -13.58 11.97 -5.96
C ARG A 265 -13.04 13.17 -5.16
N GLN A 266 -12.30 14.04 -5.85
CA GLN A 266 -11.75 15.29 -5.31
C GLN A 266 -10.79 15.12 -4.14
N PHE A 267 -10.10 13.97 -4.07
CA PHE A 267 -9.12 13.69 -3.04
C PHE A 267 -7.87 14.58 -3.18
N SER A 268 -7.28 15.02 -2.06
CA SER A 268 -6.00 15.73 -2.04
C SER A 268 -4.91 14.91 -1.33
N CYS A 269 -3.70 14.93 -1.90
CA CYS A 269 -2.54 14.25 -1.36
C CYS A 269 -1.29 15.13 -1.51
N GLU A 270 -0.71 15.59 -0.41
CA GLU A 270 0.52 16.39 -0.43
C GLU A 270 1.55 15.91 0.59
N ASP A 271 2.84 16.01 0.21
CA ASP A 271 4.00 15.64 1.03
C ASP A 271 3.90 14.24 1.66
N SER A 272 3.31 13.29 0.92
CA SER A 272 2.90 11.98 1.44
C SER A 272 3.43 10.81 0.62
N LEU A 273 3.60 9.65 1.27
CA LEU A 273 3.98 8.39 0.64
C LEU A 273 2.81 7.41 0.77
N LEU A 274 2.22 7.02 -0.36
CA LEU A 274 1.15 6.02 -0.43
C LEU A 274 1.74 4.76 -1.06
N PHE A 275 1.81 3.66 -0.32
CA PHE A 275 2.37 2.39 -0.77
C PHE A 275 1.30 1.46 -1.35
N ALA A 276 1.67 0.20 -1.60
CA ALA A 276 0.83 -0.79 -2.28
C ALA A 276 -0.65 -0.78 -1.88
N ASN A 277 -1.52 -0.69 -2.88
CA ASN A 277 -2.97 -0.81 -2.76
C ASN A 277 -3.65 0.16 -1.76
N CYS A 278 -3.03 1.31 -1.46
CA CYS A 278 -3.74 2.38 -0.75
C CYS A 278 -4.91 2.93 -1.56
N GLU A 279 -5.93 3.44 -0.87
CA GLU A 279 -7.14 4.00 -1.48
C GLU A 279 -7.53 5.32 -0.81
N GLY A 280 -7.86 6.33 -1.62
CA GLY A 280 -8.24 7.65 -1.13
C GLY A 280 -9.38 8.25 -1.94
N GLU A 281 -10.51 8.50 -1.29
CA GLU A 281 -11.64 9.25 -1.85
C GLU A 281 -12.15 10.28 -0.84
N HIS A 282 -12.72 11.39 -1.33
CA HIS A 282 -13.52 12.35 -0.55
C HIS A 282 -12.83 13.02 0.67
N GLY A 283 -11.50 13.04 0.73
CA GLY A 283 -10.75 13.54 1.87
C GLY A 283 -9.33 13.98 1.52
N GLU A 284 -8.51 14.11 2.54
CA GLU A 284 -7.14 14.62 2.45
C GLU A 284 -6.14 13.72 3.18
N MET A 285 -4.99 13.52 2.53
CA MET A 285 -3.78 12.94 3.13
C MET A 285 -2.65 13.96 3.03
N PHE A 286 -2.19 14.47 4.16
CA PHE A 286 -1.15 15.50 4.21
C PHE A 286 -0.01 15.08 5.16
N SER A 287 1.22 15.04 4.66
CA SER A 287 2.38 14.66 5.49
C SER A 287 2.23 13.25 6.12
N ILE A 288 1.80 12.25 5.35
CA ILE A 288 1.59 10.89 5.88
C ILE A 288 2.40 9.78 5.19
N PHE A 289 2.69 8.75 5.97
CA PHE A 289 3.30 7.51 5.54
C PHE A 289 2.15 6.50 5.54
N ALA A 290 1.50 6.40 4.40
CA ALA A 290 0.47 5.42 4.13
C ALA A 290 1.14 4.12 3.67
N GLY A 291 1.51 3.27 4.62
CA GLY A 291 1.90 1.89 4.38
C GLY A 291 0.79 1.11 3.65
N PRO A 292 1.09 -0.10 3.14
CA PRO A 292 0.18 -0.84 2.29
C PRO A 292 -1.25 -0.93 2.85
N TYR A 293 -2.26 -0.83 1.99
CA TYR A 293 -3.68 -0.89 2.36
C TYR A 293 -4.14 0.16 3.39
N THR A 294 -3.56 1.36 3.37
CA THR A 294 -4.16 2.53 4.04
C THR A 294 -5.33 3.05 3.19
N VAL A 295 -6.54 3.04 3.73
CA VAL A 295 -7.77 3.32 2.98
C VAL A 295 -8.69 4.34 3.65
N THR A 296 -9.25 5.25 2.83
CA THR A 296 -10.37 6.14 3.18
C THR A 296 -11.30 6.30 1.97
N HIS A 297 -12.62 6.24 2.21
CA HIS A 297 -13.65 6.29 1.15
C HIS A 297 -14.72 7.36 1.36
N HIS A 298 -14.74 8.03 2.51
CA HIS A 298 -15.86 8.83 2.95
C HIS A 298 -15.45 10.26 3.27
N LYS A 299 -16.38 11.20 3.07
CA LYS A 299 -16.22 12.61 3.43
C LYS A 299 -16.49 12.80 4.93
N ALA A 300 -15.80 13.69 5.66
CA ALA A 300 -14.60 14.46 5.34
C ALA A 300 -13.43 13.93 6.17
N THR A 301 -12.72 12.93 5.67
CA THR A 301 -11.54 12.37 6.35
C THR A 301 -10.31 13.26 6.15
N LEU A 302 -9.65 13.62 7.26
CA LEU A 302 -8.30 14.21 7.28
C LEU A 302 -7.34 13.22 7.95
N LEU A 303 -6.33 12.78 7.19
CA LEU A 303 -5.19 12.05 7.72
C LEU A 303 -3.96 12.93 7.63
N ILE A 304 -3.35 13.25 8.77
CA ILE A 304 -2.25 14.23 8.84
C ILE A 304 -1.12 13.78 9.77
N ALA A 305 0.12 14.09 9.36
CA ALA A 305 1.34 13.97 10.16
C ALA A 305 1.42 12.62 10.91
N SER A 306 1.35 11.51 10.18
CA SER A 306 1.21 10.19 10.81
C SER A 306 1.69 9.03 9.95
N HIS A 307 2.05 7.95 10.65
CA HIS A 307 2.22 6.64 10.06
C HIS A 307 0.92 5.83 10.12
N PHE A 308 0.60 5.15 9.01
CA PHE A 308 -0.48 4.18 8.89
C PHE A 308 0.02 2.94 8.15
N SER A 309 -0.58 1.79 8.42
CA SER A 309 -0.36 0.56 7.65
C SER A 309 -1.58 -0.33 7.81
N PHE A 310 -2.10 -0.88 6.71
CA PHE A 310 -3.35 -1.66 6.69
C PHE A 310 -4.51 -0.95 7.41
N PHE A 311 -4.52 0.38 7.35
CA PHE A 311 -5.40 1.23 8.13
C PHE A 311 -6.73 1.46 7.42
N ASN A 312 -7.83 1.44 8.16
CA ASN A 312 -9.14 1.81 7.63
C ASN A 312 -9.70 3.03 8.37
N ALA A 313 -9.87 4.13 7.64
CA ALA A 313 -10.47 5.35 8.17
C ALA A 313 -12.00 5.27 8.12
N GLY A 314 -12.65 5.37 9.29
CA GLY A 314 -14.08 5.64 9.39
C GLY A 314 -14.44 7.02 8.82
N SER A 315 -15.70 7.21 8.44
CA SER A 315 -16.18 8.48 7.89
C SER A 315 -15.95 9.63 8.88
N GLY A 316 -15.44 10.77 8.42
CA GLY A 316 -15.19 11.92 9.31
C GLY A 316 -14.06 11.71 10.31
N THR A 317 -13.13 10.79 10.03
CA THR A 317 -11.91 10.65 10.83
C THR A 317 -11.10 11.94 10.75
N ASN A 318 -10.72 12.48 11.91
CA ASN A 318 -9.98 13.74 11.99
C ASN A 318 -8.84 13.63 13.03
N GLN A 319 -7.79 14.40 12.83
CA GLN A 319 -6.53 14.31 13.55
C GLN A 319 -5.92 15.71 13.70
N SER A 320 -5.18 15.95 14.78
CA SER A 320 -4.48 17.22 14.97
C SER A 320 -3.07 17.00 15.51
N ASN A 321 -2.09 17.61 14.87
CA ASN A 321 -0.69 17.70 15.33
C ASN A 321 -0.30 19.06 15.93
N HIS A 322 -1.21 20.05 15.88
CA HIS A 322 -0.96 21.37 16.41
C HIS A 322 -1.22 21.41 17.92
N MET A 323 -0.18 21.20 18.73
CA MET A 323 -0.22 21.59 20.14
C MET A 323 0.21 23.05 20.25
N TYR A 324 -0.63 23.86 20.91
CA TYR A 324 -0.73 25.34 20.97
C TYR A 324 0.58 26.18 21.04
N LYS A 325 1.77 25.59 21.16
CA LYS A 325 3.05 26.31 21.37
C LYS A 325 4.20 25.99 20.42
N LEU A 326 4.19 24.83 19.73
CA LEU A 326 5.39 24.32 19.01
C LEU A 326 5.21 24.16 17.49
N GLY A 327 4.09 24.64 16.93
CA GLY A 327 3.78 24.44 15.51
C GLY A 327 3.47 22.96 15.17
N PRO A 328 3.48 22.59 13.88
CA PRO A 328 3.08 21.25 13.41
C PRO A 328 4.21 20.20 13.57
N TYR A 329 4.74 20.06 14.78
CA TYR A 329 5.87 19.16 15.08
C TYR A 329 5.46 17.73 15.46
N HIS A 330 4.26 17.56 16.03
CA HIS A 330 3.83 16.27 16.55
C HIS A 330 3.40 15.33 15.44
N HIS A 331 3.55 14.02 15.68
CA HIS A 331 3.10 13.01 14.73
C HIS A 331 2.44 11.84 15.43
N GLY A 332 1.48 11.23 14.75
CA GLY A 332 0.82 10.01 15.19
C GLY A 332 1.50 8.75 14.66
N PHE A 333 1.29 7.64 15.37
CA PHE A 333 1.71 6.32 14.92
C PHE A 333 0.56 5.34 15.06
N MET A 334 -0.09 5.03 13.95
CA MET A 334 -1.08 3.95 13.86
C MET A 334 -0.37 2.70 13.34
N GLU A 335 -0.25 1.69 14.19
CA GLU A 335 0.34 0.42 13.77
C GLU A 335 -0.55 -0.31 12.75
N ARG A 336 0.00 -1.40 12.19
CA ARG A 336 -0.69 -2.26 11.24
C ARG A 336 -2.12 -2.59 11.66
N GLY A 337 -3.07 -2.44 10.75
CA GLY A 337 -4.43 -2.97 10.90
C GLY A 337 -5.33 -2.11 11.79
N CYS A 338 -4.86 -0.95 12.25
CA CYS A 338 -5.68 -0.05 13.04
C CYS A 338 -6.88 0.47 12.27
N LYS A 339 -7.92 0.89 12.99
CA LYS A 339 -9.14 1.44 12.41
C LYS A 339 -9.66 2.61 13.22
N THR A 340 -10.42 3.47 12.58
CA THR A 340 -11.24 4.45 13.26
C THR A 340 -12.73 4.18 13.02
N GLY A 341 -13.53 4.39 14.06
CA GLY A 341 -14.97 4.56 13.92
C GLY A 341 -15.30 5.84 13.15
N SER A 342 -16.59 6.01 12.83
CA SER A 342 -17.03 7.27 12.24
C SER A 342 -16.93 8.40 13.26
N ASN A 343 -16.54 9.59 12.80
CA ASN A 343 -16.29 10.80 13.59
C ASN A 343 -15.27 10.62 14.73
N SER A 344 -14.31 9.70 14.58
CA SER A 344 -13.21 9.60 15.53
C SER A 344 -12.25 10.77 15.40
N TYR A 345 -11.83 11.32 16.54
CA TYR A 345 -10.81 12.37 16.64
C TYR A 345 -9.61 11.89 17.47
N ILE A 346 -8.39 12.16 17.01
CA ILE A 346 -7.16 11.80 17.73
C ILE A 346 -6.19 12.97 17.77
N LEU A 347 -5.74 13.33 18.98
CA LEU A 347 -4.66 14.31 19.17
C LEU A 347 -3.28 13.62 19.10
N TRP A 348 -2.39 14.20 18.29
CA TRP A 348 -0.98 13.82 18.23
C TRP A 348 -0.14 14.59 19.26
N PRO A 349 0.92 13.96 19.82
CA PRO A 349 1.41 12.62 19.50
C PRO A 349 0.62 11.50 20.20
N SER A 350 0.27 10.45 19.47
CA SER A 350 -0.31 9.21 20.05
C SER A 350 0.19 7.99 19.29
N HIS A 351 0.33 6.86 19.98
CA HIS A 351 0.77 5.57 19.41
C HIS A 351 -0.31 4.51 19.65
N ILE A 352 -0.97 4.10 18.58
CA ILE A 352 -2.03 3.10 18.62
C ILE A 352 -1.50 1.72 18.24
N GLY A 353 -1.70 0.74 19.12
CA GLY A 353 -1.21 -0.63 18.95
C GLY A 353 -1.93 -1.39 17.82
N ALA A 354 -1.21 -2.33 17.19
CA ALA A 354 -1.66 -3.04 15.99
C ALA A 354 -3.06 -3.63 16.12
N PHE A 355 -3.84 -3.58 15.03
CA PHE A 355 -5.20 -4.11 14.94
C PHE A 355 -6.19 -3.53 15.97
N SER A 356 -5.93 -2.33 16.49
CA SER A 356 -6.83 -1.68 17.44
C SER A 356 -7.83 -0.76 16.73
N THR A 357 -9.00 -0.55 17.36
CA THR A 357 -10.05 0.33 16.83
C THR A 357 -10.25 1.53 17.74
N VAL A 358 -10.20 2.75 17.18
CA VAL A 358 -10.36 4.01 17.90
C VAL A 358 -11.75 4.59 17.62
N ILE A 359 -12.55 4.85 18.66
CA ILE A 359 -13.95 5.28 18.55
C ILE A 359 -14.20 6.48 19.48
N GLY A 360 -14.68 7.58 18.90
CA GLY A 360 -14.96 8.82 19.63
C GLY A 360 -13.79 9.80 19.61
N ALA A 361 -13.85 10.81 20.46
CA ALA A 361 -12.88 11.88 20.51
C ALA A 361 -11.83 11.68 21.63
N HIS A 362 -10.56 11.73 21.25
CA HIS A 362 -9.41 11.54 22.12
C HIS A 362 -8.53 12.79 22.13
N TYR A 363 -8.70 13.62 23.16
CA TYR A 363 -8.00 14.90 23.32
C TYR A 363 -6.69 14.77 24.10
N ASP A 364 -6.42 13.61 24.71
CA ASP A 364 -5.15 13.33 25.38
C ASP A 364 -4.25 12.47 24.50
N ASN A 365 -2.94 12.59 24.72
CA ASN A 365 -1.95 11.73 24.09
C ASN A 365 -1.98 10.34 24.72
N VAL A 366 -2.14 9.31 23.88
CA VAL A 366 -2.26 7.92 24.32
C VAL A 366 -1.20 7.02 23.70
N ASP A 367 -0.73 6.04 24.48
CA ASP A 367 0.16 4.99 24.02
C ASP A 367 -0.42 3.61 24.38
N THR A 368 -0.93 2.94 23.35
CA THR A 368 -1.49 1.58 23.40
C THR A 368 -0.63 0.57 22.63
N SER A 369 0.61 0.91 22.30
CA SER A 369 1.52 0.05 21.53
C SER A 369 1.76 -1.33 22.16
N ASP A 370 1.66 -1.39 23.49
CA ASP A 370 1.75 -2.62 24.29
C ASP A 370 0.46 -3.46 24.32
N PHE A 371 -0.65 -2.97 23.77
CA PHE A 371 -1.98 -3.62 23.79
C PHE A 371 -2.60 -3.68 22.38
N PRO A 372 -2.08 -4.52 21.48
CA PRO A 372 -2.69 -4.71 20.17
C PRO A 372 -4.09 -5.35 20.29
N PHE A 373 -4.90 -5.29 19.23
CA PHE A 373 -6.27 -5.81 19.19
C PHE A 373 -7.21 -5.18 20.23
N SER A 374 -6.95 -3.93 20.61
CA SER A 374 -7.74 -3.20 21.60
C SER A 374 -8.85 -2.38 20.98
N TYR A 375 -9.84 -2.03 21.78
CA TYR A 375 -10.70 -0.88 21.48
C TYR A 375 -10.24 0.29 22.35
N ILE A 376 -10.10 1.46 21.73
CA ILE A 376 -9.87 2.74 22.38
C ILE A 376 -11.16 3.53 22.21
N THR A 377 -11.87 3.78 23.30
CA THR A 377 -13.21 4.41 23.26
C THR A 377 -13.24 5.64 24.13
N GLU A 378 -13.90 6.70 23.67
CA GLU A 378 -14.29 7.81 24.53
C GLU A 378 -15.19 7.31 25.68
N HIS A 379 -14.96 7.84 26.88
CA HIS A 379 -15.71 7.49 28.08
C HIS A 379 -15.99 8.73 28.92
N GLY A 380 -17.26 9.12 29.04
CA GLY A 380 -17.62 10.35 29.75
C GLY A 380 -17.02 11.58 29.07
N TYR A 381 -16.66 12.60 29.87
CA TYR A 381 -16.09 13.84 29.36
C TYR A 381 -14.56 13.78 29.31
N HIS A 382 -13.99 13.84 28.10
CA HIS A 382 -12.54 13.93 27.83
C HIS A 382 -11.68 12.78 28.39
N GLN A 383 -12.25 11.60 28.64
CA GLN A 383 -11.48 10.46 29.14
C GLN A 383 -11.41 9.34 28.11
N THR A 384 -10.20 8.83 27.89
CA THR A 384 -9.96 7.71 26.98
C THR A 384 -9.96 6.39 27.74
N ARG A 385 -10.77 5.44 27.28
CA ARG A 385 -10.84 4.08 27.82
C ARG A 385 -10.17 3.08 26.90
N LEU A 386 -9.26 2.29 27.45
CA LEU A 386 -8.62 1.16 26.80
C LEU A 386 -9.36 -0.13 27.16
N ILE A 387 -9.76 -0.89 26.15
CA ILE A 387 -10.40 -2.21 26.29
C ILE A 387 -9.53 -3.23 25.56
N PRO A 388 -8.57 -3.87 26.27
CA PRO A 388 -7.64 -4.82 25.66
C PRO A 388 -8.33 -6.06 25.09
N ALA A 389 -7.71 -6.66 24.08
CA ALA A 389 -8.15 -7.93 23.48
C ALA A 389 -9.58 -7.96 22.93
N LEU A 390 -10.27 -6.82 22.80
CA LEU A 390 -11.66 -6.80 22.37
C LEU A 390 -11.81 -7.15 20.89
N ASN A 391 -10.85 -6.73 20.05
CA ASN A 391 -10.87 -6.98 18.61
C ASN A 391 -10.43 -8.40 18.22
N LEU A 392 -9.95 -9.20 19.18
CA LEU A 392 -9.69 -10.63 18.96
C LEU A 392 -10.99 -11.39 18.77
N PHE A 393 -10.96 -12.34 17.84
CA PHE A 393 -12.10 -13.21 17.48
C PHE A 393 -13.32 -12.46 16.92
N GLY A 394 -13.17 -11.20 16.52
CA GLY A 394 -14.24 -10.43 15.88
C GLY A 394 -14.39 -10.74 14.39
N VAL A 395 -15.61 -10.58 13.86
CA VAL A 395 -15.92 -10.72 12.42
C VAL A 395 -15.09 -9.75 11.58
N GLY A 396 -14.87 -8.54 12.09
CA GLY A 396 -14.10 -7.52 11.40
C GLY A 396 -12.66 -7.91 11.10
N LEU A 397 -12.01 -8.68 11.99
CA LEU A 397 -10.59 -9.06 11.86
C LEU A 397 -10.41 -10.15 10.80
N SER A 398 -11.19 -11.24 10.88
CA SER A 398 -11.15 -12.36 9.92
C SER A 398 -11.51 -11.93 8.50
N ARG A 399 -12.41 -10.95 8.38
CA ARG A 399 -12.82 -10.37 7.10
C ARG A 399 -11.69 -9.60 6.42
N ASP A 400 -10.88 -8.86 7.17
CA ASP A 400 -9.90 -7.95 6.59
C ASP A 400 -8.66 -8.66 6.06
N GLU A 401 -8.18 -9.69 6.76
CA GLU A 401 -7.04 -10.51 6.32
C GLU A 401 -7.26 -11.11 4.92
N ASN A 402 -8.42 -11.74 4.71
CA ASN A 402 -8.80 -12.32 3.42
C ASN A 402 -8.94 -11.24 2.34
N LYS A 403 -9.61 -10.13 2.69
CA LYS A 403 -9.82 -9.01 1.77
C LYS A 403 -8.52 -8.44 1.21
N TRP A 404 -7.46 -8.33 2.01
CA TRP A 404 -6.20 -7.78 1.51
C TRP A 404 -5.57 -8.68 0.45
N ARG A 405 -5.57 -10.01 0.65
CA ARG A 405 -5.06 -10.96 -0.34
C ARG A 405 -5.88 -10.95 -1.61
N ASP A 406 -7.21 -11.01 -1.48
CA ASP A 406 -8.15 -11.04 -2.61
C ASP A 406 -8.14 -9.75 -3.43
N ARG A 407 -7.77 -8.63 -2.80
CA ARG A 407 -7.74 -7.29 -3.42
C ARG A 407 -6.34 -6.83 -3.79
N ASP A 408 -5.33 -7.69 -3.76
CA ASP A 408 -3.99 -7.31 -4.23
C ASP A 408 -4.01 -7.10 -5.75
N ARG A 409 -4.04 -5.84 -6.17
CA ARG A 409 -4.15 -5.45 -7.59
C ARG A 409 -2.81 -5.52 -8.32
N ARG A 410 -1.72 -5.76 -7.61
CA ARG A 410 -0.35 -5.72 -8.16
C ARG A 410 -0.09 -6.95 -9.00
N LYS A 411 0.58 -6.76 -10.14
CA LYS A 411 0.92 -7.83 -11.09
C LYS A 411 2.38 -7.77 -11.50
N GLY A 412 2.96 -8.94 -11.77
CA GLY A 412 4.39 -9.10 -12.05
C GLY A 412 5.24 -8.85 -10.81
N ASP A 413 6.44 -8.30 -11.02
CA ASP A 413 7.40 -7.96 -9.95
C ASP A 413 6.80 -6.97 -8.93
N LYS A 414 6.76 -7.30 -7.64
CA LYS A 414 6.12 -6.49 -6.59
C LYS A 414 7.19 -5.75 -5.80
N LYS A 415 7.07 -4.43 -5.67
CA LYS A 415 8.08 -3.59 -4.98
C LYS A 415 8.00 -3.65 -3.47
N ASP A 416 6.78 -3.58 -2.95
CA ASP A 416 6.54 -3.70 -1.50
C ASP A 416 6.39 -5.18 -1.17
N LEU A 417 7.27 -5.70 -0.31
CA LEU A 417 7.24 -7.08 0.15
C LEU A 417 6.32 -7.14 1.37
N ILE A 418 5.19 -7.84 1.21
CA ILE A 418 4.11 -7.79 2.20
C ILE A 418 3.90 -9.17 2.82
N ILE A 419 4.10 -9.24 4.14
CA ILE A 419 3.57 -10.33 4.98
C ILE A 419 2.15 -9.94 5.33
N PHE A 420 1.15 -10.72 4.94
CA PHE A 420 -0.27 -10.38 5.11
C PHE A 420 -0.86 -10.84 6.44
N ASP A 421 -0.17 -11.75 7.13
CA ASP A 421 -0.70 -12.44 8.30
C ASP A 421 -1.01 -11.47 9.44
N VAL A 422 -2.17 -11.67 10.06
CA VAL A 422 -2.62 -10.90 11.24
C VAL A 422 -1.82 -11.34 12.47
N PHE A 423 -1.76 -12.65 12.68
CA PHE A 423 -0.98 -13.26 13.74
C PHE A 423 0.39 -13.65 13.18
N SER A 424 1.42 -13.08 13.78
CA SER A 424 2.83 -13.27 13.41
C SER A 424 3.69 -13.09 14.65
N PRO A 425 4.99 -13.41 14.62
CA PRO A 425 5.87 -13.12 15.75
C PRO A 425 5.85 -11.64 16.19
N TYR A 426 5.58 -10.70 15.27
CA TYR A 426 5.42 -9.27 15.59
C TYR A 426 4.20 -8.97 16.47
N THR A 427 3.02 -9.51 16.13
CA THR A 427 1.80 -9.28 16.93
C THR A 427 1.72 -10.20 18.15
N VAL A 428 2.19 -11.45 18.01
CA VAL A 428 2.09 -12.46 19.06
C VAL A 428 3.06 -12.16 20.21
N SER A 429 4.28 -11.68 19.93
CA SER A 429 5.20 -11.22 20.99
C SER A 429 4.61 -10.06 21.80
N LYS A 430 3.87 -9.16 21.16
CA LYS A 430 3.17 -8.05 21.84
C LYS A 430 2.05 -8.53 22.73
N ILE A 431 1.18 -9.44 22.27
CA ILE A 431 0.11 -9.99 23.14
C ILE A 431 0.67 -10.81 24.30
N ILE A 432 1.80 -11.53 24.15
CA ILE A 432 2.50 -12.19 25.26
C ILE A 432 2.94 -11.14 26.30
N LYS A 433 3.45 -9.99 25.84
CA LYS A 433 3.78 -8.87 26.73
C LYS A 433 2.51 -8.29 27.38
N SER A 434 1.43 -8.10 26.63
CA SER A 434 0.16 -7.59 27.16
C SER A 434 -0.42 -8.49 28.26
N GLU A 435 -0.39 -9.81 28.07
CA GLU A 435 -0.83 -10.79 29.06
C GLU A 435 -0.10 -10.58 30.39
N LYS A 436 1.24 -10.47 30.37
CA LYS A 436 2.06 -10.20 31.56
C LYS A 436 1.74 -8.86 32.20
N ILE A 437 1.59 -7.79 31.41
CA ILE A 437 1.25 -6.46 31.93
C ILE A 437 -0.11 -6.50 32.63
N LEU A 438 -1.11 -7.20 32.07
CA LEU A 438 -2.43 -7.33 32.72
C LEU A 438 -2.37 -8.11 34.03
N GLU A 439 -1.53 -9.13 34.12
CA GLU A 439 -1.29 -9.87 35.36
C GLU A 439 -0.62 -9.01 36.44
N GLU A 440 0.35 -8.17 36.06
CA GLU A 440 1.01 -7.22 36.95
C GLU A 440 0.02 -6.16 37.45
N ILE A 441 -0.72 -5.52 36.53
CA ILE A 441 -1.79 -4.57 36.85
C ILE A 441 -2.81 -5.19 37.79
N LYS A 442 -3.18 -6.46 37.57
CA LYS A 442 -4.11 -7.18 38.46
C LYS A 442 -3.55 -7.29 39.88
N LYS A 443 -2.28 -7.70 40.04
CA LYS A 443 -1.62 -7.82 41.35
C LYS A 443 -1.62 -6.49 42.10
N GLU A 444 -1.35 -5.39 41.40
CA GLU A 444 -1.39 -4.04 41.99
C GLU A 444 -2.80 -3.57 42.33
N SER A 445 -3.79 -3.89 41.48
CA SER A 445 -5.18 -3.48 41.64
C SER A 445 -5.90 -4.14 42.82
N ASN A 446 -5.43 -5.29 43.30
CA ASN A 446 -5.97 -5.95 44.49
C ASN A 446 -5.83 -5.09 45.77
N ASN A 447 -4.97 -4.06 45.74
CA ASN A 447 -4.82 -3.10 46.83
C ASN A 447 -5.75 -1.87 46.70
N ILE A 448 -6.55 -1.78 45.62
CA ILE A 448 -7.42 -0.64 45.31
C ILE A 448 -8.87 -1.04 45.58
N TYR A 449 -9.37 -0.75 46.77
CA TYR A 449 -10.78 -0.94 47.13
C TYR A 449 -11.64 0.19 46.54
N ASN A 450 -12.86 -0.15 46.09
CA ASN A 450 -13.91 0.80 45.65
C ASN A 450 -13.62 1.66 44.40
N LYS A 451 -12.87 1.15 43.41
CA LYS A 451 -12.78 1.78 42.07
C LYS A 451 -13.24 0.84 40.96
N ASP A 452 -14.01 1.37 40.00
CA ASP A 452 -14.41 0.62 38.80
C ASP A 452 -13.32 0.59 37.72
N PHE A 453 -12.44 1.59 37.74
CA PHE A 453 -11.41 1.83 36.74
C PHE A 453 -10.05 2.11 37.40
N LEU A 454 -8.99 1.64 36.75
CA LEU A 454 -7.61 2.01 37.02
C LEU A 454 -7.09 2.91 35.90
N THR A 455 -6.11 3.77 36.20
CA THR A 455 -5.44 4.62 35.21
C THR A 455 -4.13 3.97 34.76
N TYR A 456 -3.91 3.88 33.45
CA TYR A 456 -2.69 3.37 32.84
C TYR A 456 -2.34 4.25 31.62
N LYS A 457 -1.16 4.89 31.63
CA LYS A 457 -0.67 5.78 30.55
C LYS A 457 -1.75 6.76 30.01
N ASN A 458 -2.34 7.56 30.90
CA ASN A 458 -3.42 8.52 30.59
C ASN A 458 -4.75 7.92 30.07
N MET A 459 -4.91 6.60 30.15
CA MET A 459 -6.14 5.90 29.81
C MET A 459 -6.73 5.22 31.02
N ILE A 460 -8.01 4.87 30.97
CA ILE A 460 -8.65 4.03 31.99
C ILE A 460 -8.89 2.61 31.50
N ILE A 461 -8.74 1.64 32.40
CA ILE A 461 -9.04 0.22 32.17
C ILE A 461 -10.02 -0.25 33.25
N LYS A 462 -11.07 -0.97 32.85
CA LYS A 462 -12.07 -1.51 33.78
C LYS A 462 -11.49 -2.68 34.59
N ILE A 463 -11.45 -2.55 35.91
CA ILE A 463 -10.80 -3.52 36.82
C ILE A 463 -11.48 -4.89 36.73
N SER A 464 -12.83 -4.92 36.78
CA SER A 464 -13.61 -6.15 36.76
C SER A 464 -13.54 -6.95 35.43
N SER A 465 -12.80 -6.46 34.44
CA SER A 465 -12.62 -7.14 33.15
C SER A 465 -11.17 -7.57 32.88
N LEU A 466 -10.24 -7.33 33.79
CA LEU A 466 -8.82 -7.70 33.62
C LEU A 466 -8.63 -9.19 33.30
N ASP A 467 -9.33 -10.08 34.03
CA ASP A 467 -9.26 -11.53 33.80
C ASP A 467 -9.77 -11.93 32.43
N LYS A 468 -10.86 -11.30 31.98
CA LYS A 468 -11.40 -11.52 30.64
C LYS A 468 -10.40 -11.09 29.56
N TYR A 469 -9.73 -9.96 29.75
CA TYR A 469 -8.75 -9.45 28.79
C TYR A 469 -7.52 -10.36 28.72
N SER A 470 -6.96 -10.75 29.87
CA SER A 470 -5.80 -11.66 29.95
C SER A 470 -6.13 -13.02 29.32
N LYS A 471 -7.26 -13.63 29.69
CA LYS A 471 -7.72 -14.91 29.12
C LYS A 471 -7.85 -14.86 27.60
N ARG A 472 -8.37 -13.77 27.03
CA ARG A 472 -8.49 -13.62 25.57
C ARG A 472 -7.14 -13.57 24.87
N TYR A 473 -6.16 -12.86 25.42
CA TYR A 473 -4.80 -12.89 24.87
C TYR A 473 -4.21 -14.30 24.98
N SER A 474 -4.38 -14.99 26.11
CA SER A 474 -3.93 -16.36 26.31
C SER A 474 -4.44 -17.31 25.22
N ILE A 475 -5.75 -17.29 24.96
CA ILE A 475 -6.39 -18.10 23.90
C ILE A 475 -5.77 -17.78 22.54
N ALA A 476 -5.56 -16.51 22.22
CA ALA A 476 -5.00 -16.11 20.92
C ALA A 476 -3.54 -16.55 20.75
N ILE A 477 -2.72 -16.48 21.81
CA ILE A 477 -1.34 -16.99 21.81
C ILE A 477 -1.34 -18.49 21.55
N ASP A 478 -2.11 -19.25 22.33
CA ASP A 478 -2.15 -20.71 22.22
C ASP A 478 -2.68 -21.15 20.85
N LEU A 479 -3.75 -20.53 20.34
CA LEU A 479 -4.28 -20.82 19.01
C LEU A 479 -3.26 -20.58 17.91
N TYR A 480 -2.51 -19.47 17.97
CA TYR A 480 -1.47 -19.20 16.99
C TYR A 480 -0.38 -20.27 17.03
N LEU A 481 0.15 -20.57 18.22
CA LEU A 481 1.23 -21.55 18.37
C LEU A 481 0.79 -22.95 17.94
N HIS A 482 -0.37 -23.41 18.42
CA HIS A 482 -0.91 -24.71 18.07
C HIS A 482 -1.23 -24.82 16.57
N ASN A 483 -1.79 -23.77 15.96
CA ASN A 483 -2.09 -23.76 14.53
C ASN A 483 -0.80 -23.80 13.69
N LYS A 484 0.28 -23.14 14.12
CA LYS A 484 1.58 -23.22 13.45
C LYS A 484 2.19 -24.61 13.57
N ILE A 485 2.19 -25.20 14.77
CA ILE A 485 2.61 -26.60 14.98
C ILE A 485 1.83 -27.54 14.06
N LEU A 486 0.50 -27.43 14.03
CA LEU A 486 -0.35 -28.22 13.13
C LEU A 486 0.06 -28.04 11.67
N SER A 487 0.24 -26.80 11.20
CA SER A 487 0.63 -26.52 9.80
C SER A 487 1.98 -27.12 9.39
N TYR A 488 2.89 -27.34 10.33
CA TYR A 488 4.17 -27.98 10.04
C TYR A 488 4.04 -29.50 9.88
N ILE A 489 3.04 -30.11 10.52
CA ILE A 489 2.92 -31.58 10.64
C ILE A 489 1.68 -32.16 9.96
N GLU A 490 0.72 -31.34 9.51
CA GLU A 490 -0.58 -31.80 8.97
C GLU A 490 -0.46 -32.73 7.76
N ASN A 491 0.66 -32.66 7.03
CA ASN A 491 0.94 -33.50 5.86
C ASN A 491 1.88 -34.69 6.15
N SER A 492 2.29 -34.89 7.41
CA SER A 492 3.18 -35.98 7.81
C SER A 492 2.44 -37.32 7.79
N LYS A 493 3.13 -38.38 7.36
CA LYS A 493 2.57 -39.75 7.22
C LYS A 493 2.92 -40.68 8.37
N ASN A 494 3.94 -40.34 9.15
CA ASN A 494 4.46 -41.14 10.25
C ASN A 494 5.15 -40.24 11.28
N ILE A 495 5.48 -40.82 12.44
CA ILE A 495 6.09 -40.10 13.56
C ILE A 495 7.47 -39.49 13.22
N ASP A 496 8.27 -40.14 12.38
CA ASP A 496 9.59 -39.64 12.00
C ASP A 496 9.48 -38.37 11.15
N GLU A 497 8.51 -38.33 10.23
CA GLU A 497 8.20 -37.12 9.46
C GLU A 497 7.68 -35.98 10.35
N ILE A 498 6.86 -36.28 11.37
CA ILE A 498 6.39 -35.27 12.34
C ILE A 498 7.59 -34.67 13.07
N ILE A 499 8.45 -35.51 13.65
CA ILE A 499 9.63 -35.05 14.41
C ILE A 499 10.56 -34.23 13.50
N LYS A 500 10.82 -34.72 12.28
CA LYS A 500 11.63 -34.02 11.28
C LYS A 500 11.03 -32.66 10.91
N ASN A 501 9.72 -32.59 10.67
CA ASN A 501 9.06 -31.33 10.31
C ASN A 501 9.01 -30.32 11.45
N LEU A 502 9.20 -30.73 12.70
CA LEU A 502 9.32 -29.83 13.84
C LEU A 502 10.76 -29.37 14.12
N GLN A 503 11.76 -29.92 13.42
CA GLN A 503 13.13 -29.41 13.52
C GLN A 503 13.21 -27.97 13.00
N TYR A 504 14.03 -27.16 13.68
CA TYR A 504 14.24 -25.75 13.40
C TYR A 504 15.68 -25.37 13.74
N ASN A 505 16.12 -24.21 13.26
CA ASN A 505 17.48 -23.75 13.49
C ASN A 505 17.54 -22.89 14.76
N GLU A 506 18.21 -23.39 15.80
CA GLU A 506 18.36 -22.69 17.08
C GLU A 506 19.19 -21.40 16.97
N ASP A 507 20.05 -21.27 15.94
CA ASP A 507 20.83 -20.05 15.68
C ASP A 507 19.99 -18.90 15.09
N THR A 508 18.72 -19.16 14.76
CA THR A 508 17.79 -18.20 14.15
C THR A 508 16.62 -17.83 15.05
N ILE A 509 16.78 -18.00 16.37
CA ILE A 509 15.79 -17.57 17.35
C ILE A 509 15.96 -16.06 17.61
N PHE A 510 14.99 -15.26 17.14
CA PHE A 510 15.01 -13.81 17.32
C PHE A 510 13.92 -13.33 18.28
N GLU A 511 14.30 -12.58 19.32
CA GLU A 511 13.35 -12.08 20.31
C GLU A 511 12.46 -10.93 19.78
N LYS A 512 13.06 -9.99 19.05
CA LYS A 512 12.40 -8.74 18.63
C LYS A 512 12.02 -8.78 17.17
N TRP A 513 10.78 -8.40 16.89
CA TRP A 513 10.21 -8.34 15.56
C TRP A 513 9.67 -6.94 15.25
N VAL A 514 9.72 -6.54 13.99
CA VAL A 514 9.29 -5.23 13.51
C VAL A 514 8.49 -5.37 12.22
N ASP A 515 7.61 -4.39 11.95
CA ASP A 515 6.94 -4.20 10.66
C ASP A 515 7.53 -2.96 9.98
N ILE A 516 8.35 -3.17 8.95
CA ILE A 516 9.02 -2.08 8.21
C ILE A 516 8.24 -1.71 6.95
N GLY A 517 6.99 -1.30 7.10
CA GLY A 517 6.13 -0.87 5.98
C GLY A 517 5.48 -2.03 5.21
N GLY A 518 5.10 -3.11 5.88
CA GLY A 518 4.44 -4.29 5.32
C GLY A 518 5.28 -5.56 5.40
N LEU A 519 6.60 -5.45 5.51
CA LEU A 519 7.52 -6.57 5.70
C LEU A 519 7.74 -6.78 7.19
N ILE A 520 7.11 -7.83 7.72
CA ILE A 520 7.37 -8.29 9.08
C ILE A 520 8.65 -9.10 9.07
N CYS A 521 9.58 -8.78 9.98
CA CYS A 521 10.85 -9.49 10.10
C CYS A 521 11.48 -9.33 11.49
N ALA A 522 12.47 -10.18 11.78
CA ALA A 522 13.30 -10.04 12.97
C ALA A 522 14.11 -8.73 12.91
N LYS A 523 14.13 -7.98 14.01
CA LYS A 523 14.85 -6.69 14.11
C LYS A 523 16.34 -6.84 13.79
N GLN A 524 16.95 -7.94 14.22
CA GLN A 524 18.36 -8.21 13.96
C GLN A 524 18.69 -8.35 12.47
N ARG A 525 17.77 -8.85 11.64
CA ARG A 525 17.94 -8.90 10.18
C ARG A 525 18.04 -7.50 9.59
N VAL A 526 17.22 -6.57 10.07
CA VAL A 526 17.27 -5.15 9.67
C VAL A 526 18.57 -4.50 10.15
N ASP A 527 19.00 -4.79 11.38
CA ASP A 527 20.26 -4.27 11.93
C ASP A 527 21.48 -4.73 11.13
N ASN A 528 21.44 -5.95 10.60
CA ASN A 528 22.48 -6.43 9.71
C ASN A 528 22.48 -5.68 8.37
N ILE A 529 21.32 -5.31 7.81
CA ILE A 529 21.27 -4.45 6.62
C ILE A 529 21.86 -3.07 6.91
N ILE A 530 21.52 -2.47 8.06
CA ILE A 530 22.06 -1.18 8.49
C ILE A 530 23.58 -1.27 8.60
N LYS A 531 24.10 -2.28 9.29
CA LYS A 531 25.55 -2.52 9.38
C LYS A 531 26.21 -2.76 8.03
N ASP A 532 25.56 -3.50 7.12
CA ASP A 532 26.10 -3.73 5.78
C ASP A 532 26.16 -2.44 4.95
N LEU A 533 25.20 -1.53 5.11
CA LEU A 533 25.23 -0.19 4.51
C LEU A 533 26.35 0.68 5.10
N GLU A 534 26.51 0.66 6.43
CA GLU A 534 27.53 1.45 7.13
C GLU A 534 28.94 0.98 6.83
N ASN A 535 29.12 -0.31 6.56
CA ASN A 535 30.40 -0.92 6.19
C ASN A 535 30.63 -1.02 4.68
N ASP A 536 29.87 -0.27 3.85
CA ASP A 536 30.05 -0.21 2.39
C ASP A 536 29.97 -1.58 1.67
N LYS A 537 29.19 -2.52 2.23
CA LYS A 537 28.86 -3.80 1.59
C LYS A 537 27.63 -3.70 0.68
N ILE A 538 26.85 -2.63 0.79
CA ILE A 538 25.69 -2.32 -0.05
C ILE A 538 25.92 -0.97 -0.71
N ASN A 539 26.27 -0.98 -1.99
CA ASN A 539 26.73 0.20 -2.72
C ASN A 539 25.77 0.65 -3.83
N ASP A 540 24.62 0.01 -3.96
CA ASP A 540 23.59 0.40 -4.90
C ASP A 540 22.18 -0.03 -4.43
N ILE A 541 21.16 0.60 -5.03
CA ILE A 541 19.76 0.36 -4.70
C ILE A 541 19.32 -1.08 -5.01
N LYS A 542 19.90 -1.72 -6.03
CA LYS A 542 19.53 -3.09 -6.42
C LYS A 542 19.96 -4.05 -5.32
N SER A 543 21.21 -4.00 -4.87
CA SER A 543 21.68 -4.83 -3.76
C SER A 543 20.94 -4.57 -2.45
N LEU A 544 20.55 -3.32 -2.17
CA LEU A 544 19.70 -3.02 -1.01
C LEU A 544 18.32 -3.68 -1.12
N THR A 545 17.72 -3.67 -2.32
CA THR A 545 16.42 -4.31 -2.56
C THR A 545 16.53 -5.84 -2.42
N GLU A 546 17.58 -6.44 -2.98
CA GLU A 546 17.88 -7.89 -2.88
C GLU A 546 18.01 -8.34 -1.41
N LYS A 547 18.53 -7.49 -0.51
CA LYS A 547 18.59 -7.79 0.93
C LYS A 547 17.20 -7.89 1.58
N PHE A 548 16.26 -7.02 1.20
CA PHE A 548 14.87 -7.13 1.68
C PHE A 548 14.15 -8.34 1.08
N GLU A 549 14.39 -8.65 -0.20
CA GLU A 549 13.87 -9.86 -0.85
C GLU A 549 14.34 -11.12 -0.12
N ASN A 550 15.62 -11.18 0.28
CA ASN A 550 16.14 -12.28 1.08
C ASN A 550 15.44 -12.40 2.44
N ILE A 551 15.21 -11.29 3.15
CA ILE A 551 14.44 -11.30 4.42
C ILE A 551 13.02 -11.81 4.20
N TYR A 552 12.37 -11.38 3.12
CA TYR A 552 11.02 -11.84 2.79
C TYR A 552 10.98 -13.35 2.52
N ASN A 553 11.95 -13.87 1.76
CA ASN A 553 12.00 -15.28 1.39
C ASN A 553 12.29 -16.21 2.58
N ILE A 554 13.08 -15.77 3.57
CA ILE A 554 13.40 -16.57 4.76
C ILE A 554 12.41 -16.39 5.92
N TYR A 555 11.40 -15.52 5.76
CA TYR A 555 10.45 -15.18 6.83
C TYR A 555 9.85 -16.40 7.52
N SER A 556 9.42 -17.40 6.75
CA SER A 556 8.79 -18.62 7.30
C SER A 556 9.75 -19.46 8.14
N GLU A 557 11.05 -19.44 7.84
CA GLU A 557 12.07 -20.14 8.63
C GLU A 557 12.32 -19.41 9.95
N ASP A 558 12.51 -18.10 9.91
CA ASP A 558 12.69 -17.26 11.10
C ASP A 558 11.43 -17.34 12.01
N GLU A 559 10.23 -17.35 11.42
CA GLU A 559 8.96 -17.54 12.14
C GLU A 559 8.91 -18.90 12.81
N LYS A 560 9.27 -19.97 12.10
CA LYS A 560 9.27 -21.33 12.66
C LYS A 560 10.20 -21.42 13.87
N SER A 561 11.44 -20.96 13.76
CA SER A 561 12.38 -20.96 14.88
C SER A 561 11.83 -20.20 16.10
N TRP A 562 11.17 -19.06 15.88
CA TRP A 562 10.51 -18.31 16.94
C TRP A 562 9.33 -19.06 17.56
N VAL A 563 8.45 -19.65 16.75
CA VAL A 563 7.30 -20.44 17.21
C VAL A 563 7.76 -21.59 18.09
N MET A 564 8.74 -22.38 17.62
CA MET A 564 9.22 -23.55 18.35
C MET A 564 9.84 -23.18 19.70
N ASN A 565 10.63 -22.10 19.75
CA ASN A 565 11.18 -21.58 21.00
C ASN A 565 10.08 -21.05 21.96
N THR A 566 9.08 -20.39 21.41
CA THR A 566 7.94 -19.87 22.18
C THR A 566 7.09 -21.00 22.77
N VAL A 567 6.88 -22.09 22.02
CA VAL A 567 6.22 -23.30 22.53
C VAL A 567 7.01 -23.92 23.69
N LYS A 568 8.33 -24.11 23.53
CA LYS A 568 9.19 -24.66 24.60
C LYS A 568 9.05 -23.86 25.90
N SER A 569 9.17 -22.54 25.82
CA SER A 569 9.06 -21.65 26.98
C SER A 569 7.65 -21.58 27.56
N ARG A 570 6.61 -21.45 26.73
CA ARG A 570 5.22 -21.26 27.20
C ARG A 570 4.64 -22.48 27.90
N TYR A 571 4.99 -23.69 27.44
CA TYR A 571 4.49 -24.94 28.03
C TYR A 571 5.53 -25.64 28.92
N ASN A 572 6.68 -25.01 29.17
CA ASN A 572 7.80 -25.55 29.95
C ASN A 572 8.25 -26.93 29.45
N ILE A 573 8.51 -27.04 28.14
CA ILE A 573 8.89 -28.27 27.43
C ILE A 573 10.34 -28.16 26.96
N ASN A 574 11.21 -29.06 27.41
CA ASN A 574 12.61 -29.11 26.97
C ASN A 574 12.76 -29.73 25.56
N THR A 575 12.02 -30.81 25.30
CA THR A 575 12.09 -31.56 24.05
C THR A 575 10.68 -31.90 23.58
N ILE A 576 10.38 -31.66 22.31
CA ILE A 576 9.07 -31.94 21.75
C ILE A 576 8.99 -33.43 21.40
N ASN A 577 8.26 -34.17 22.23
CA ASN A 577 8.00 -35.59 22.04
C ASN A 577 6.52 -35.82 21.68
N LYS A 578 6.19 -37.09 21.37
CA LYS A 578 4.84 -37.53 21.01
C LYS A 578 3.77 -37.08 22.01
N GLU A 579 3.99 -37.27 23.30
CA GLU A 579 3.01 -36.94 24.35
C GLU A 579 2.76 -35.44 24.44
N ASN A 580 3.82 -34.63 24.34
CA ASN A 580 3.70 -33.19 24.29
C ASN A 580 2.91 -32.71 23.06
N ILE A 581 3.19 -33.27 21.87
CA ILE A 581 2.45 -32.92 20.64
C ILE A 581 0.98 -33.30 20.78
N LYS A 582 0.70 -34.53 21.21
CA LYS A 582 -0.67 -35.02 21.39
C LYS A 582 -1.46 -34.12 22.36
N LYS A 583 -0.85 -33.72 23.48
CA LYS A 583 -1.46 -32.79 24.43
C LYS A 583 -1.78 -31.44 23.79
N LEU A 584 -0.81 -30.82 23.09
CA LEU A 584 -1.02 -29.52 22.42
C LEU A 584 -2.15 -29.59 21.39
N LEU A 585 -2.24 -30.70 20.63
CA LEU A 585 -3.28 -30.91 19.64
C LEU A 585 -4.67 -31.14 20.27
N GLU A 586 -4.76 -31.88 21.38
CA GLU A 586 -6.01 -32.02 22.15
C GLU A 586 -6.48 -30.67 22.73
N ASP A 587 -5.56 -29.91 23.31
CA ASP A 587 -5.83 -28.56 23.81
C ASP A 587 -6.27 -27.63 22.65
N HIS A 588 -5.68 -27.80 21.46
CA HIS A 588 -6.06 -27.04 20.27
C HIS A 588 -7.53 -27.24 19.88
N LYS A 589 -8.06 -28.48 19.95
CA LYS A 589 -9.48 -28.75 19.67
C LYS A 589 -10.40 -27.96 20.61
N SER A 590 -10.04 -27.89 21.89
CA SER A 590 -10.80 -27.14 22.89
C SER A 590 -10.75 -25.63 22.64
N LEU A 591 -9.56 -25.10 22.34
CA LEU A 591 -9.36 -23.69 22.02
C LEU A 591 -10.10 -23.26 20.75
N LEU A 592 -10.12 -24.12 19.72
CA LEU A 592 -10.86 -23.87 18.48
C LEU A 592 -12.36 -23.69 18.74
N LYS A 593 -12.95 -24.54 19.59
CA LYS A 593 -14.34 -24.42 20.03
C LYS A 593 -14.58 -23.18 20.88
N GLU A 594 -13.67 -22.85 21.79
CA GLU A 594 -13.76 -21.64 22.62
C GLU A 594 -13.73 -20.37 21.76
N ALA A 595 -12.80 -20.27 20.80
CA ALA A 595 -12.74 -19.16 19.87
C ALA A 595 -13.97 -19.05 18.97
N TYR A 596 -14.48 -20.18 18.46
CA TYR A 596 -15.73 -20.19 17.70
C TYR A 596 -16.90 -19.67 18.54
N ASN A 597 -17.03 -20.07 19.81
CA ASN A 597 -18.08 -19.58 20.69
C ASN A 597 -17.97 -18.09 20.96
N ILE A 598 -16.75 -17.55 21.13
CA ILE A 598 -16.52 -16.11 21.29
C ILE A 598 -16.92 -15.37 20.00
N PHE A 599 -16.51 -15.88 18.84
CA PHE A 599 -16.84 -15.33 17.54
C PHE A 599 -18.34 -15.36 17.27
N TYR A 600 -19.01 -16.48 17.52
CA TYR A 600 -20.45 -16.65 17.32
C TYR A 600 -21.24 -15.64 18.15
N LYS A 601 -20.91 -15.49 19.44
CA LYS A 601 -21.52 -14.47 20.32
C LYS A 601 -21.27 -13.04 19.88
N ASP A 602 -20.21 -12.79 19.12
CA ASP A 602 -19.96 -11.46 18.55
C ASP A 602 -20.84 -11.20 17.34
N VAL A 603 -21.00 -12.19 16.46
CA VAL A 603 -21.93 -12.13 15.31
C VAL A 603 -23.37 -12.00 15.79
N GLU A 604 -23.76 -12.76 16.81
CA GLU A 604 -25.13 -12.83 17.35
C GLU A 604 -25.68 -11.44 17.73
N LYS A 605 -24.82 -10.54 18.24
CA LYS A 605 -25.21 -9.15 18.59
C LYS A 605 -25.70 -8.33 17.39
N GLU A 606 -25.32 -8.70 16.16
CA GLU A 606 -25.80 -8.04 14.95
C GLU A 606 -27.23 -8.45 14.58
N TYR A 607 -27.78 -9.44 15.28
CA TYR A 607 -29.15 -9.96 15.13
C TYR A 607 -30.03 -9.64 16.35
N ASP A 608 -29.56 -8.81 17.29
CA ASP A 608 -30.38 -8.36 18.43
C ASP A 608 -31.55 -7.49 17.96
N ILE A 609 -32.65 -7.48 18.74
CA ILE A 609 -33.84 -6.64 18.49
C ILE A 609 -33.46 -5.16 18.27
N SER A 610 -32.45 -4.66 18.99
CA SER A 610 -31.95 -3.29 18.84
C SER A 610 -31.40 -2.95 17.45
N LYS A 611 -31.03 -3.96 16.66
CA LYS A 611 -30.57 -3.83 15.26
C LYS A 611 -31.70 -3.91 14.25
N MET A 612 -32.89 -4.33 14.67
CA MET A 612 -34.08 -4.46 13.82
C MET A 612 -34.97 -3.22 13.84
N VAL A 613 -34.54 -2.12 14.48
CA VAL A 613 -35.34 -0.90 14.69
C VAL A 613 -35.91 -0.31 13.39
N SER A 614 -35.24 -0.51 12.26
CA SER A 614 -35.67 -0.05 10.92
C SER A 614 -36.42 -1.11 10.10
N SER A 615 -36.68 -2.29 10.66
CA SER A 615 -37.48 -3.35 10.02
C SER A 615 -38.94 -3.26 10.45
N GLY A 616 -39.84 -3.82 9.63
CA GLY A 616 -41.29 -3.74 9.83
C GLY A 616 -41.76 -2.28 9.89
N ILE A 617 -41.44 -1.50 8.85
CA ILE A 617 -41.58 -0.03 8.83
C ILE A 617 -42.99 0.41 9.20
N ASP A 618 -44.01 -0.22 8.60
CA ASP A 618 -45.43 0.11 8.82
C ASP A 618 -46.12 -0.84 9.81
N ASP A 619 -45.46 -1.93 10.21
CA ASP A 619 -45.99 -2.92 11.14
C ASP A 619 -44.86 -3.56 11.97
N LYS A 620 -44.77 -3.16 13.23
CA LYS A 620 -43.76 -3.68 14.17
C LYS A 620 -43.95 -5.15 14.52
N THR A 621 -45.13 -5.72 14.31
CA THR A 621 -45.33 -7.17 14.50
C THR A 621 -44.63 -7.99 13.40
N MET A 622 -44.28 -7.37 12.27
CA MET A 622 -43.53 -7.99 11.17
C MET A 622 -42.03 -7.68 11.21
N MET A 623 -41.54 -6.94 12.21
CA MET A 623 -40.15 -6.47 12.30
C MET A 623 -39.13 -7.61 12.20
N GLU A 624 -39.30 -8.70 12.95
CA GLU A 624 -38.38 -9.85 12.92
C GLU A 624 -38.43 -10.57 11.57
N LYS A 625 -39.63 -10.80 11.02
CA LYS A 625 -39.80 -11.47 9.72
C LYS A 625 -39.21 -10.66 8.56
N ASP A 626 -39.38 -9.34 8.59
CA ASP A 626 -38.79 -8.44 7.60
C ASP A 626 -37.26 -8.40 7.72
N PHE A 627 -36.73 -8.33 8.94
CA PHE A 627 -35.28 -8.42 9.16
C PHE A 627 -34.72 -9.75 8.64
N GLU A 628 -35.35 -10.87 8.99
CA GLU A 628 -34.95 -12.22 8.54
C GLU A 628 -35.02 -12.36 7.02
N ALA A 629 -36.04 -11.80 6.36
CA ALA A 629 -36.15 -11.83 4.90
C ALA A 629 -34.98 -11.11 4.19
N VAL A 630 -34.39 -10.09 4.81
CA VAL A 630 -33.27 -9.31 4.24
C VAL A 630 -31.90 -9.84 4.66
N ARG A 631 -31.75 -10.22 5.92
CA ARG A 631 -30.46 -10.55 6.54
C ARG A 631 -30.27 -12.04 6.82
N GLY A 632 -31.33 -12.83 6.73
CA GLY A 632 -31.37 -14.22 7.21
C GLY A 632 -31.28 -14.30 8.73
N THR A 633 -31.03 -15.51 9.22
CA THR A 633 -30.71 -15.77 10.62
C THR A 633 -29.19 -15.73 10.87
N VAL A 634 -28.78 -15.77 12.13
CA VAL A 634 -27.36 -15.90 12.49
C VAL A 634 -26.73 -17.17 11.90
N ASN A 635 -27.50 -18.25 11.74
CA ASN A 635 -27.03 -19.52 11.20
C ASN A 635 -26.82 -19.46 9.68
N ASP A 636 -27.51 -18.54 9.00
CA ASP A 636 -27.35 -18.28 7.56
C ASP A 636 -26.16 -17.36 7.27
N ASN A 637 -25.56 -16.77 8.30
CA ASN A 637 -24.44 -15.85 8.14
C ASN A 637 -23.23 -16.56 7.52
N THR A 638 -22.80 -16.07 6.36
CA THR A 638 -21.71 -16.68 5.58
C THR A 638 -20.39 -16.76 6.35
N PHE A 639 -20.13 -15.83 7.27
CA PHE A 639 -18.93 -15.89 8.12
C PHE A 639 -19.04 -16.96 9.20
N VAL A 640 -20.22 -17.16 9.80
CA VAL A 640 -20.46 -18.22 10.80
C VAL A 640 -20.29 -19.59 10.15
N ILE A 641 -20.90 -19.79 8.99
CA ILE A 641 -20.79 -21.04 8.23
C ILE A 641 -19.33 -21.31 7.86
N LYS A 642 -18.63 -20.31 7.31
CA LYS A 642 -17.22 -20.46 6.91
C LYS A 642 -16.33 -20.75 8.12
N TYR A 643 -16.45 -20.00 9.21
CA TYR A 643 -15.61 -20.19 10.40
C TYR A 643 -15.86 -21.56 11.04
N LYS A 644 -17.13 -21.99 11.12
CA LYS A 644 -17.48 -23.32 11.63
C LYS A 644 -16.86 -24.42 10.78
N LYS A 645 -16.94 -24.31 9.45
CA LYS A 645 -16.31 -25.26 8.52
C LYS A 645 -14.79 -25.28 8.66
N ASP A 646 -14.15 -24.11 8.74
CA ASP A 646 -12.69 -24.00 8.94
C ASP A 646 -12.27 -24.63 10.28
N MET A 647 -13.06 -24.47 11.33
CA MET A 647 -12.87 -25.11 12.63
C MET A 647 -13.00 -26.64 12.53
N GLU A 648 -14.06 -27.15 11.90
CA GLU A 648 -14.31 -28.58 11.74
C GLU A 648 -13.21 -29.26 10.91
N ASN A 649 -12.80 -28.66 9.80
CA ASN A 649 -11.69 -29.14 8.98
C ASN A 649 -10.38 -29.22 9.78
N LYS A 650 -10.07 -28.22 10.62
CA LYS A 650 -8.88 -28.26 11.47
C LYS A 650 -8.97 -29.37 12.53
N ILE A 651 -10.14 -29.59 13.12
CA ILE A 651 -10.36 -30.68 14.07
C ILE A 651 -10.14 -32.04 13.38
N GLU A 652 -10.57 -32.20 12.13
CA GLU A 652 -10.31 -33.40 11.34
C GLU A 652 -8.80 -33.60 11.10
N SER A 653 -8.09 -32.56 10.65
CA SER A 653 -6.63 -32.61 10.49
C SER A 653 -5.92 -32.99 11.79
N ILE A 654 -6.36 -32.43 12.92
CA ILE A 654 -5.83 -32.77 14.24
C ILE A 654 -6.04 -34.25 14.56
N ASN A 655 -7.26 -34.78 14.37
CA ASN A 655 -7.55 -36.19 14.65
C ASN A 655 -6.72 -37.13 13.77
N ASN A 656 -6.50 -36.77 12.49
CA ASN A 656 -5.63 -37.53 11.60
C ASN A 656 -4.20 -37.62 12.13
N ILE A 657 -3.64 -36.50 12.60
CA ILE A 657 -2.29 -36.49 13.19
C ILE A 657 -2.25 -37.24 14.52
N ILE A 658 -3.28 -37.13 15.37
CA ILE A 658 -3.35 -37.88 16.63
C ILE A 658 -3.40 -39.40 16.39
N ASN A 659 -4.01 -39.86 15.29
CA ASN A 659 -4.02 -41.28 14.92
C ASN A 659 -2.64 -41.78 14.43
N ILE A 660 -1.81 -40.88 13.88
CA ILE A 660 -0.44 -41.20 13.45
C ILE A 660 0.52 -41.23 14.64
N LEU A 661 0.27 -40.38 15.66
CA LEU A 661 1.05 -40.31 16.88
C LEU A 661 0.87 -41.55 17.74
#